data_AF-A0A453SC06-F1
#
_entry.id   AF-A0A453SC06-F1
#
_cell.length_a   1.000
_cell.length_b   1.000
_cell.length_c   1.000
_cell.angle_alpha   90.00
_cell.angle_beta   90.00
_cell.angle_gamma   90.00
#
_symmetry.space_group_name_H-M   'P 1'
#
loop_
_entity.id
_entity.type
_entity.pdbx_description
1 polymer ?
#
loop_
_entity_poly.entity_id
_entity_poly.type
_entity_poly.pdbx_seq_one_letter_code
_entity_poly.pdbx_strand_id
1 'polypeptide(L)'
;VLTNNSLTGPIPPHLANSSSLQLLSLTRNSLGGEIPSALFNSTSLQKLSLGLNNFVGSIPASSNIDSPLQYLILQSNNLSGTIPPSLGNFSSLRRLSLADNNFQGRIPMSIGNIPYLQVLDLTYNFLSGTVPGTLYNMSALTYLGMGTNILVGEIPYNIGYTLPNIQTLIMQGNQFQGQIPTSLANTTNLQMIDLRENQFHGVVPSLGTLTGLVDLDLGGNQLEAGDWSFLSSLSNCTQLMKLRLDENNLQGVLPKSIGSLSKSLGLLLLRSNKISGIIPHEIQYLTSLELLYMDQNLLTGYIPESLGNLPNLFVLSLFKNKLSGSIPLSVGNLSQLSELYLQENNLSGPIPGALAGCKKLEQLNLSCNSFDGRIPKELFTLISLSQCLDLSHNQLSGQIPLEIGNLKNLGPLNISHNQLSGQIPPTLGQCVHLESLHMECNLFHGKIPHSFKSLGGIIEMDLSQNNLSGEIPDFFKFFKSMKLLNLSFNNLEGPVPSDGIFQNGSKVFIQGNVKLCTSIPLLQLPFCNAEASKQRNVSSIFKIVGFTVLSLVLLSCFATIILKKKKKLKQEAHPSCKELKKFTYANLVRATNGFSPDNLVGSGKYGSVYRGRIESEEHEVAIKVFKLNQLGAPKSFIVECEALRNTRHRNLIRVITACSTIDPTGHDFKAIVLEYSVNGDLGSWLHPTVHEDGQRRPLSFGTRIVIAVDIAAALDYLHNQCVPPMAHCDLKPSNVLLDDFMGARVGDFGLAKFLHSYNSSDIHTSTSLVGPRGSVGYIAPGNIF
;
A
#
# COMPACT_ATOMS: atom_id res chain seq x y z
N VAL A 1 2.40 -47.91 -14.20
CA VAL A 1 2.54 -46.63 -13.44
C VAL A 1 3.89 -46.04 -13.80
N LEU A 2 3.95 -44.77 -14.19
CA LEU A 2 5.18 -44.06 -14.59
C LEU A 2 5.18 -42.63 -14.01
N THR A 3 4.95 -42.51 -12.70
CA THR A 3 4.82 -41.23 -11.99
C THR A 3 6.16 -40.65 -11.56
N ASN A 4 6.29 -39.32 -11.56
CA ASN A 4 7.49 -38.60 -11.11
C ASN A 4 8.75 -38.95 -11.92
N ASN A 5 8.66 -38.81 -13.24
CA ASN A 5 9.77 -38.97 -14.19
C ASN A 5 9.84 -37.72 -15.09
N SER A 6 10.76 -37.72 -16.07
CA SER A 6 10.94 -36.65 -17.04
C SER A 6 10.39 -37.02 -18.43
N LEU A 7 9.31 -37.82 -18.50
CA LEU A 7 8.75 -38.26 -19.79
C LEU A 7 8.14 -37.09 -20.56
N THR A 8 8.30 -37.08 -21.88
CA THR A 8 7.82 -36.04 -22.80
C THR A 8 7.03 -36.64 -23.96
N GLY A 9 6.32 -35.80 -24.70
CA GLY A 9 5.50 -36.20 -25.85
C GLY A 9 4.07 -36.64 -25.48
N PRO A 10 3.29 -37.13 -26.45
CA PRO A 10 1.89 -37.51 -26.25
C PRO A 10 1.72 -38.95 -25.73
N ILE A 11 0.52 -39.25 -25.23
CA ILE A 11 0.14 -40.64 -24.88
C ILE A 11 0.02 -41.46 -26.18
N PRO A 12 0.76 -42.58 -26.34
CA PRO A 12 0.68 -43.39 -27.55
C PRO A 12 -0.71 -44.00 -27.77
N PRO A 13 -1.29 -43.94 -28.99
CA PRO A 13 -2.61 -44.51 -29.28
C PRO A 13 -2.73 -46.01 -28.94
N HIS A 14 -1.66 -46.79 -29.11
CA HIS A 14 -1.65 -48.22 -28.76
C HIS A 14 -1.80 -48.47 -27.24
N LEU A 15 -1.30 -47.55 -26.39
CA LEU A 15 -1.52 -47.62 -24.95
C LEU A 15 -2.97 -47.25 -24.60
N ALA A 16 -3.52 -46.23 -25.27
CA ALA A 16 -4.89 -45.77 -25.08
C ALA A 16 -5.95 -46.80 -25.50
N ASN A 17 -5.67 -47.61 -26.53
CA ASN A 17 -6.55 -48.65 -27.05
C ASN A 17 -6.43 -50.01 -26.32
N SER A 18 -5.66 -50.11 -25.23
CA SER A 18 -5.43 -51.37 -24.54
C SER A 18 -6.67 -51.84 -23.76
N SER A 19 -7.25 -52.97 -24.17
CA SER A 19 -8.44 -53.56 -23.55
C SER A 19 -8.20 -54.14 -22.15
N SER A 20 -6.95 -54.39 -21.76
CA SER A 20 -6.58 -54.92 -20.44
C SER A 20 -6.11 -53.85 -19.44
N LEU A 21 -6.03 -52.58 -19.84
CA LEU A 21 -5.44 -51.51 -19.04
C LEU A 21 -6.41 -51.02 -17.94
N GLN A 22 -6.25 -51.55 -16.73
CA GLN A 22 -7.06 -51.17 -15.57
C GLN A 22 -6.61 -49.87 -14.87
N LEU A 23 -5.32 -49.54 -14.93
CA LEU A 23 -4.76 -48.37 -14.23
C LEU A 23 -3.69 -47.70 -15.08
N LEU A 24 -3.94 -46.45 -15.46
CA LEU A 24 -2.96 -45.56 -16.07
C LEU A 24 -2.65 -44.41 -15.13
N SER A 25 -1.38 -44.29 -14.73
CA SER A 25 -0.90 -43.19 -13.89
C SER A 25 0.44 -42.69 -14.42
N LEU A 26 0.43 -41.46 -14.93
CA LEU A 26 1.53 -40.72 -15.57
C LEU A 26 1.78 -39.36 -14.88
N THR A 27 1.25 -39.19 -13.67
CA THR A 27 1.32 -37.94 -12.90
C THR A 27 2.75 -37.50 -12.59
N ARG A 28 3.01 -36.18 -12.64
CA ARG A 28 4.35 -35.57 -12.51
C ARG A 28 5.31 -36.04 -13.60
N ASN A 29 5.07 -35.56 -14.81
CA ASN A 29 5.96 -35.68 -15.98
C ASN A 29 5.87 -34.37 -16.81
N SER A 30 6.50 -34.36 -17.98
CA SER A 30 6.43 -33.28 -18.97
C SER A 30 5.67 -33.71 -20.24
N LEU A 31 4.71 -34.63 -20.12
CA LEU A 31 3.90 -35.13 -21.23
C LEU A 31 2.94 -34.03 -21.72
N GLY A 32 2.54 -34.08 -22.98
CA GLY A 32 1.66 -33.06 -23.58
C GLY A 32 0.83 -33.56 -24.75
N GLY A 33 0.29 -32.64 -25.54
CA GLY A 33 -0.69 -32.96 -26.59
C GLY A 33 -2.08 -33.24 -26.01
N GLU A 34 -3.01 -33.70 -26.85
CA GLU A 34 -4.38 -34.02 -26.44
C GLU A 34 -4.48 -35.38 -25.75
N ILE A 35 -5.44 -35.53 -24.84
CA ILE A 35 -5.71 -36.81 -24.18
C ILE A 35 -6.50 -37.72 -25.15
N PRO A 36 -6.02 -38.94 -25.49
CA PRO A 36 -6.72 -39.81 -26.44
C PRO A 36 -8.13 -40.21 -25.97
N SER A 37 -9.13 -40.00 -26.82
CA SER A 37 -10.54 -40.31 -26.54
C SER A 37 -10.81 -41.79 -26.21
N ALA A 38 -9.98 -42.71 -26.73
CA ALA A 38 -10.06 -44.13 -26.41
C ALA A 38 -9.95 -44.45 -24.91
N LEU A 39 -9.20 -43.64 -24.13
CA LEU A 39 -9.11 -43.80 -22.67
C LEU A 39 -10.47 -43.61 -21.99
N PHE A 40 -11.31 -42.71 -22.52
CA PHE A 40 -12.65 -42.42 -22.00
C PHE A 40 -13.74 -43.41 -22.47
N ASN A 41 -13.42 -44.23 -23.48
CA ASN A 41 -14.28 -45.29 -23.97
C ASN A 41 -13.84 -46.69 -23.48
N SER A 42 -12.75 -46.80 -22.71
CA SER A 42 -12.26 -48.07 -22.18
C SER A 42 -13.28 -48.76 -21.26
N THR A 43 -13.41 -50.08 -21.43
CA THR A 43 -14.28 -50.97 -20.65
C THR A 43 -13.58 -51.61 -19.46
N SER A 44 -12.28 -51.37 -19.25
CA SER A 44 -11.50 -51.95 -18.15
C SER A 44 -10.78 -50.92 -17.27
N LEU A 45 -10.60 -49.68 -17.75
CA LEU A 45 -9.85 -48.62 -17.04
C LEU A 45 -10.60 -48.10 -15.81
N GLN A 46 -10.10 -48.45 -14.62
CA GLN A 46 -10.65 -48.03 -13.33
C GLN A 46 -10.01 -46.73 -12.80
N LYS A 47 -8.79 -46.41 -13.21
CA LYS A 47 -8.08 -45.20 -12.77
C LYS A 47 -7.24 -44.59 -13.88
N LEU A 48 -7.51 -43.31 -14.16
CA LEU A 48 -6.76 -42.45 -15.05
C LEU A 48 -6.19 -41.25 -14.27
N SER A 49 -4.87 -41.19 -14.15
CA SER A 49 -4.15 -40.13 -13.42
C SER A 49 -3.08 -39.51 -14.30
N LEU A 50 -3.38 -38.31 -14.81
CA LEU A 50 -2.55 -37.53 -15.74
C LEU A 50 -2.13 -36.17 -15.18
N GLY A 51 -2.56 -35.81 -13.96
CA GLY A 51 -2.26 -34.50 -13.37
C GLY A 51 -0.76 -34.17 -13.23
N LEU A 52 -0.42 -32.89 -13.13
CA LEU A 52 0.95 -32.36 -13.13
C LEU A 52 1.72 -32.77 -14.40
N ASN A 53 1.24 -32.27 -15.55
CA ASN A 53 1.77 -32.45 -16.90
C ASN A 53 1.44 -31.21 -17.77
N ASN A 54 1.72 -31.28 -19.08
CA ASN A 54 1.47 -30.22 -20.07
C ASN A 54 0.38 -30.63 -21.09
N PHE A 55 -0.61 -31.46 -20.71
CA PHE A 55 -1.69 -31.87 -21.63
C PHE A 55 -2.56 -30.66 -22.02
N VAL A 56 -3.04 -30.64 -23.26
CA VAL A 56 -3.82 -29.55 -23.88
C VAL A 56 -5.12 -30.07 -24.50
N GLY A 57 -5.97 -29.15 -24.95
CA GLY A 57 -7.25 -29.46 -25.58
C GLY A 57 -8.35 -29.80 -24.57
N SER A 58 -9.50 -30.25 -25.06
CA SER A 58 -10.67 -30.54 -24.22
C SER A 58 -10.69 -31.98 -23.70
N ILE A 59 -11.41 -32.20 -22.59
CA ILE A 59 -11.76 -33.56 -22.16
C ILE A 59 -12.62 -34.23 -23.25
N PRO A 60 -12.21 -35.39 -23.79
CA PRO A 60 -13.01 -36.13 -24.77
C PRO A 60 -14.40 -36.51 -24.21
N ALA A 61 -15.43 -36.30 -25.02
CA ALA A 61 -16.77 -36.82 -24.71
C ALA A 61 -16.79 -38.36 -24.83
N SER A 62 -17.42 -39.03 -23.86
CA SER A 62 -17.63 -40.49 -23.88
C SER A 62 -19.10 -40.84 -24.19
N SER A 63 -19.29 -41.99 -24.83
CA SER A 63 -20.59 -42.68 -24.95
C SER A 63 -20.68 -43.94 -24.08
N ASN A 64 -19.63 -44.29 -23.34
CA ASN A 64 -19.57 -45.50 -22.52
C ASN A 64 -20.17 -45.25 -21.12
N ILE A 65 -21.44 -45.64 -20.93
CA ILE A 65 -22.19 -45.48 -19.69
C ILE A 65 -21.81 -46.54 -18.63
N ASP A 66 -21.31 -47.69 -19.07
CA ASP A 66 -20.92 -48.82 -18.20
C ASP A 66 -19.41 -48.82 -17.87
N SER A 67 -18.74 -47.69 -18.05
CA SER A 67 -17.30 -47.59 -17.82
C SER A 67 -16.94 -47.77 -16.33
N PRO A 68 -15.95 -48.61 -16.00
CA PRO A 68 -15.58 -48.92 -14.61
C PRO A 68 -14.70 -47.84 -13.96
N LEU A 69 -14.59 -46.64 -14.57
CA LEU A 69 -13.71 -45.56 -14.14
C LEU A 69 -14.14 -44.99 -12.80
N GLN A 70 -13.30 -45.18 -11.78
CA GLN A 70 -13.52 -44.70 -10.40
C GLN A 70 -12.71 -43.43 -10.09
N TYR A 71 -11.61 -43.20 -10.79
CA TYR A 71 -10.70 -42.07 -10.54
C TYR A 71 -10.30 -41.39 -11.84
N LEU A 72 -10.72 -40.14 -12.02
CA LEU A 72 -10.28 -39.26 -13.11
C LEU A 72 -9.55 -38.06 -12.51
N ILE A 73 -8.23 -38.02 -12.68
CA ILE A 73 -7.30 -37.11 -11.99
C ILE A 73 -6.44 -36.40 -13.05
N LEU A 74 -6.86 -35.18 -13.42
CA LEU A 74 -6.30 -34.39 -14.53
C LEU A 74 -5.72 -33.03 -14.07
N GLN A 75 -5.69 -32.75 -12.77
CA GLN A 75 -5.34 -31.41 -12.25
C GLN A 75 -3.91 -30.95 -12.59
N SER A 76 -3.67 -29.64 -12.66
CA SER A 76 -2.40 -29.04 -13.06
C SER A 76 -1.96 -29.50 -14.46
N ASN A 77 -2.70 -29.01 -15.46
CA ASN A 77 -2.45 -29.20 -16.89
C ASN A 77 -2.92 -27.95 -17.67
N ASN A 78 -2.72 -27.94 -18.99
CA ASN A 78 -3.17 -26.87 -19.88
C ASN A 78 -4.48 -27.24 -20.62
N LEU A 79 -5.33 -28.09 -20.04
CA LEU A 79 -6.60 -28.49 -20.67
C LEU A 79 -7.56 -27.29 -20.73
N SER A 80 -8.45 -27.27 -21.73
CA SER A 80 -9.32 -26.12 -22.02
C SER A 80 -10.69 -26.54 -22.56
N GLY A 81 -11.52 -25.55 -22.92
CA GLY A 81 -12.90 -25.80 -23.36
C GLY A 81 -13.85 -26.07 -22.20
N THR A 82 -15.01 -26.66 -22.49
CA THR A 82 -16.05 -26.93 -21.47
C THR A 82 -15.91 -28.32 -20.87
N ILE A 83 -16.24 -28.48 -19.59
CA ILE A 83 -16.41 -29.80 -18.97
C ILE A 83 -17.58 -30.52 -19.70
N PRO A 84 -17.37 -31.70 -20.32
CA PRO A 84 -18.40 -32.33 -21.13
C PRO A 84 -19.49 -32.97 -20.24
N PRO A 85 -20.80 -32.77 -20.53
CA PRO A 85 -21.88 -33.35 -19.74
C PRO A 85 -21.87 -34.89 -19.65
N SER A 86 -21.23 -35.57 -20.61
CA SER A 86 -21.06 -37.03 -20.59
C SER A 86 -20.16 -37.54 -19.46
N LEU A 87 -19.42 -36.69 -18.73
CA LEU A 87 -18.78 -37.11 -17.49
C LEU A 87 -19.78 -37.63 -16.45
N GLY A 88 -21.03 -37.16 -16.47
CA GLY A 88 -22.10 -37.65 -15.61
C GLY A 88 -22.52 -39.11 -15.88
N ASN A 89 -22.09 -39.69 -17.00
CA ASN A 89 -22.36 -41.10 -17.33
C ASN A 89 -21.41 -42.06 -16.58
N PHE A 90 -20.29 -41.58 -16.02
CA PHE A 90 -19.35 -42.41 -15.26
C PHE A 90 -19.92 -42.75 -13.87
N SER A 91 -20.90 -43.64 -13.83
CA SER A 91 -21.65 -44.05 -12.62
C SER A 91 -20.77 -44.62 -11.49
N SER A 92 -19.59 -45.18 -11.84
CA SER A 92 -18.60 -45.70 -10.90
C SER A 92 -17.67 -44.64 -10.29
N LEU A 93 -17.73 -43.37 -10.75
CA LEU A 93 -16.72 -42.35 -10.42
C LEU A 93 -16.79 -41.92 -8.95
N ARG A 94 -15.65 -42.02 -8.26
CA ARG A 94 -15.45 -41.64 -6.84
C ARG A 94 -14.66 -40.35 -6.69
N ARG A 95 -13.72 -40.08 -7.59
CA ARG A 95 -12.95 -38.84 -7.63
C ARG A 95 -12.90 -38.27 -9.04
N LEU A 96 -13.33 -37.02 -9.18
CA LEU A 96 -13.13 -36.15 -10.33
C LEU A 96 -12.28 -34.95 -9.89
N SER A 97 -11.05 -34.84 -10.39
CA SER A 97 -10.14 -33.74 -10.09
C SER A 97 -9.66 -33.12 -11.39
N LEU A 98 -10.14 -31.90 -11.65
CA LEU A 98 -9.92 -31.08 -12.85
C LEU A 98 -9.29 -29.71 -12.51
N ALA A 99 -8.83 -29.54 -11.27
CA ALA A 99 -8.31 -28.27 -10.77
C ALA A 99 -7.09 -27.78 -11.56
N ASP A 100 -6.76 -26.49 -11.48
CA ASP A 100 -5.55 -25.90 -12.06
C ASP A 100 -5.42 -26.24 -13.57
N ASN A 101 -6.41 -25.75 -14.33
CA ASN A 101 -6.56 -25.92 -15.78
C ASN A 101 -7.26 -24.67 -16.37
N ASN A 102 -7.54 -24.68 -17.68
CA ASN A 102 -8.20 -23.59 -18.40
C ASN A 102 -9.66 -23.93 -18.79
N PHE A 103 -10.38 -24.71 -17.98
CA PHE A 103 -11.78 -25.05 -18.28
C PHE A 103 -12.70 -23.82 -18.12
N GLN A 104 -13.64 -23.67 -19.06
CA GLN A 104 -14.55 -22.53 -19.15
C GLN A 104 -16.02 -22.98 -19.27
N GLY A 105 -16.94 -22.02 -19.15
CA GLY A 105 -18.37 -22.27 -19.26
C GLY A 105 -18.97 -22.82 -17.96
N ARG A 106 -20.16 -23.41 -18.04
CA ARG A 106 -20.92 -23.85 -16.85
C ARG A 106 -20.52 -25.24 -16.38
N ILE A 107 -20.63 -25.47 -15.07
CA ILE A 107 -20.55 -26.82 -14.49
C ILE A 107 -21.77 -27.64 -14.97
N PRO A 108 -21.60 -28.82 -15.61
CA PRO A 108 -22.72 -29.63 -16.07
C PRO A 108 -23.56 -30.20 -14.91
N MET A 109 -24.89 -30.07 -14.98
CA MET A 109 -25.81 -30.61 -13.97
C MET A 109 -25.70 -32.14 -13.80
N SER A 110 -25.26 -32.84 -14.85
CA SER A 110 -25.10 -34.29 -14.88
C SER A 110 -24.01 -34.82 -13.93
N ILE A 111 -23.03 -33.98 -13.53
CA ILE A 111 -22.03 -34.37 -12.50
C ILE A 111 -22.73 -34.60 -11.16
N GLY A 112 -23.78 -33.83 -10.84
CA GLY A 112 -24.59 -33.99 -9.63
C GLY A 112 -25.42 -35.28 -9.59
N ASN A 113 -25.44 -36.08 -10.67
CA ASN A 113 -26.13 -37.36 -10.73
C ASN A 113 -25.20 -38.56 -10.53
N ILE A 114 -23.89 -38.35 -10.32
CA ILE A 114 -22.92 -39.44 -10.10
C ILE A 114 -23.08 -39.97 -8.66
N PRO A 115 -23.59 -41.20 -8.45
CA PRO A 115 -24.10 -41.62 -7.14
C PRO A 115 -23.03 -41.87 -6.07
N TYR A 116 -21.79 -42.14 -6.47
CA TYR A 116 -20.68 -42.52 -5.57
C TYR A 116 -19.54 -41.50 -5.54
N LEU A 117 -19.76 -40.29 -6.06
CA LEU A 117 -18.73 -39.25 -6.11
C LEU A 117 -18.44 -38.73 -4.69
N GLN A 118 -17.21 -38.92 -4.24
CA GLN A 118 -16.71 -38.51 -2.92
C GLN A 118 -15.88 -37.23 -3.01
N VAL A 119 -15.14 -37.05 -4.10
CA VAL A 119 -14.25 -35.91 -4.31
C VAL A 119 -14.56 -35.27 -5.66
N LEU A 120 -15.03 -34.03 -5.64
CA LEU A 120 -15.13 -33.16 -6.80
C LEU A 120 -14.22 -31.96 -6.58
N ASP A 121 -13.23 -31.78 -7.47
CA ASP A 121 -12.31 -30.65 -7.41
C ASP A 121 -12.20 -29.98 -8.79
N LEU A 122 -12.67 -28.74 -8.86
CA LEU A 122 -12.75 -27.87 -10.03
C LEU A 122 -11.99 -26.54 -9.82
N THR A 123 -11.22 -26.45 -8.73
CA THR A 123 -10.57 -25.23 -8.25
C THR A 123 -9.57 -24.67 -9.28
N TYR A 124 -9.34 -23.36 -9.38
CA TYR A 124 -8.40 -22.74 -10.34
C TYR A 124 -8.74 -23.08 -11.81
N ASN A 125 -9.86 -22.52 -12.28
CA ASN A 125 -10.34 -22.60 -13.67
C ASN A 125 -11.09 -21.30 -14.05
N PHE A 126 -11.73 -21.27 -15.23
CA PHE A 126 -12.56 -20.16 -15.72
C PHE A 126 -14.06 -20.51 -15.78
N LEU A 127 -14.53 -21.38 -14.88
CA LEU A 127 -15.92 -21.84 -14.83
C LEU A 127 -16.86 -20.71 -14.37
N SER A 128 -18.04 -20.66 -14.98
CA SER A 128 -18.94 -19.51 -14.90
C SER A 128 -20.40 -19.90 -14.70
N GLY A 129 -21.20 -18.93 -14.23
CA GLY A 129 -22.62 -19.12 -13.97
C GLY A 129 -22.89 -19.78 -12.62
N THR A 130 -24.13 -20.23 -12.42
CA THR A 130 -24.59 -20.80 -11.15
C THR A 130 -24.20 -22.27 -11.01
N VAL A 131 -23.81 -22.66 -9.79
CA VAL A 131 -23.59 -24.07 -9.43
C VAL A 131 -24.91 -24.86 -9.52
N PRO A 132 -24.97 -25.99 -10.23
CA PRO A 132 -26.14 -26.85 -10.27
C PRO A 132 -26.62 -27.31 -8.89
N GLY A 133 -27.92 -27.13 -8.60
CA GLY A 133 -28.54 -27.56 -7.34
C GLY A 133 -28.37 -29.05 -7.01
N THR A 134 -28.18 -29.90 -8.03
CA THR A 134 -27.89 -31.33 -7.87
C THR A 134 -26.56 -31.60 -7.16
N LEU A 135 -25.53 -30.75 -7.35
CA LEU A 135 -24.23 -30.89 -6.68
C LEU A 135 -24.34 -30.68 -5.17
N TYR A 136 -25.23 -29.78 -4.72
CA TYR A 136 -25.49 -29.56 -3.31
C TYR A 136 -26.34 -30.68 -2.66
N ASN A 137 -26.73 -31.72 -3.40
CA ASN A 137 -27.53 -32.84 -2.91
C ASN A 137 -26.81 -34.20 -3.01
N MET A 138 -25.47 -34.18 -3.15
CA MET A 138 -24.65 -35.37 -3.28
C MET A 138 -24.25 -35.92 -1.91
N SER A 139 -25.06 -36.83 -1.36
CA SER A 139 -24.84 -37.38 -0.02
C SER A 139 -23.54 -38.17 0.16
N ALA A 140 -22.92 -38.67 -0.91
CA ALA A 140 -21.63 -39.35 -0.89
C ALA A 140 -20.42 -38.41 -0.82
N LEU A 141 -20.61 -37.10 -1.04
CA LEU A 141 -19.53 -36.14 -1.23
C LEU A 141 -18.86 -35.77 0.10
N THR A 142 -17.54 -35.93 0.17
CA THR A 142 -16.70 -35.56 1.32
C THR A 142 -15.81 -34.35 1.05
N TYR A 143 -15.48 -34.08 -0.22
CA TYR A 143 -14.70 -32.93 -0.66
C TYR A 143 -15.37 -32.25 -1.86
N LEU A 144 -15.59 -30.94 -1.75
CA LEU A 144 -16.11 -30.09 -2.81
C LEU A 144 -15.22 -28.85 -2.98
N GLY A 145 -14.38 -28.87 -4.01
CA GLY A 145 -13.55 -27.76 -4.45
C GLY A 145 -14.06 -27.13 -5.74
N MET A 146 -14.29 -25.83 -5.72
CA MET A 146 -14.67 -25.00 -6.89
C MET A 146 -14.12 -23.57 -6.79
N GLY A 147 -13.13 -23.35 -5.92
CA GLY A 147 -12.52 -22.03 -5.72
C GLY A 147 -11.76 -21.49 -6.93
N THR A 148 -11.40 -20.21 -6.92
CA THR A 148 -10.68 -19.49 -7.99
C THR A 148 -11.31 -19.75 -9.37
N ASN A 149 -12.53 -19.25 -9.53
CA ASN A 149 -13.35 -19.35 -10.76
C ASN A 149 -14.18 -18.04 -10.91
N ILE A 150 -15.16 -18.01 -11.82
CA ILE A 150 -16.11 -16.90 -11.98
C ILE A 150 -17.55 -17.37 -11.77
N LEU A 151 -17.76 -18.24 -10.77
CA LEU A 151 -19.07 -18.76 -10.37
C LEU A 151 -19.87 -17.70 -9.60
N VAL A 152 -21.18 -17.73 -9.78
CA VAL A 152 -22.14 -16.79 -9.17
C VAL A 152 -23.28 -17.53 -8.48
N GLY A 153 -24.06 -16.82 -7.67
CA GLY A 153 -25.25 -17.33 -7.00
C GLY A 153 -25.05 -17.48 -5.50
N GLU A 154 -25.87 -18.29 -4.85
CA GLU A 154 -25.96 -18.40 -3.40
C GLU A 154 -25.76 -19.86 -2.95
N ILE A 155 -25.21 -20.05 -1.76
CA ILE A 155 -25.15 -21.38 -1.12
C ILE A 155 -26.58 -21.72 -0.63
N PRO A 156 -27.16 -22.89 -1.00
CA PRO A 156 -28.51 -23.24 -0.57
C PRO A 156 -28.67 -23.24 0.96
N TYR A 157 -29.75 -22.63 1.46
CA TYR A 157 -30.01 -22.49 2.90
C TYR A 157 -30.03 -23.82 3.67
N ASN A 158 -30.28 -24.94 2.98
CA ASN A 158 -30.39 -26.29 3.49
C ASN A 158 -29.15 -27.18 3.26
N ILE A 159 -28.02 -26.61 2.81
CA ILE A 159 -26.77 -27.35 2.51
C ILE A 159 -26.33 -28.29 3.65
N GLY A 160 -26.56 -27.88 4.90
CA GLY A 160 -26.27 -28.67 6.10
C GLY A 160 -26.99 -30.03 6.21
N TYR A 161 -28.06 -30.23 5.46
CA TYR A 161 -28.84 -31.46 5.43
C TYR A 161 -28.62 -32.27 4.15
N THR A 162 -28.22 -31.61 3.06
CA THR A 162 -28.11 -32.20 1.72
C THR A 162 -26.69 -32.66 1.37
N LEU A 163 -25.67 -32.21 2.11
CA LEU A 163 -24.28 -32.70 2.05
C LEU A 163 -23.79 -33.28 3.40
N PRO A 164 -24.48 -34.26 4.02
CA PRO A 164 -24.21 -34.69 5.41
C PRO A 164 -22.79 -35.26 5.68
N ASN A 165 -22.09 -35.72 4.63
CA ASN A 165 -20.75 -36.31 4.74
C ASN A 165 -19.61 -35.35 4.36
N ILE A 166 -19.91 -34.08 4.07
CA ILE A 166 -18.90 -33.11 3.65
C ILE A 166 -17.89 -32.82 4.78
N GLN A 167 -16.61 -32.87 4.44
CA GLN A 167 -15.47 -32.62 5.33
C GLN A 167 -14.71 -31.37 4.91
N THR A 168 -14.68 -31.07 3.60
CA THR A 168 -13.97 -29.93 3.04
C THR A 168 -14.84 -29.24 2.00
N LEU A 169 -15.12 -27.94 2.22
CA LEU A 169 -15.83 -27.07 1.32
C LEU A 169 -14.91 -25.89 0.93
N ILE A 170 -14.57 -25.81 -0.36
CA ILE A 170 -13.58 -24.88 -0.92
C ILE A 170 -14.25 -24.14 -2.09
N MET A 171 -14.63 -22.88 -1.86
CA MET A 171 -15.42 -22.04 -2.79
C MET A 171 -14.83 -20.62 -2.97
N GLN A 172 -13.62 -20.40 -2.48
CA GLN A 172 -12.95 -19.11 -2.45
C GLN A 172 -12.74 -18.47 -3.83
N GLY A 173 -12.46 -17.17 -3.93
CA GLY A 173 -12.08 -16.53 -5.19
C GLY A 173 -13.15 -16.67 -6.28
N ASN A 174 -14.38 -16.29 -5.96
CA ASN A 174 -15.55 -16.40 -6.82
C ASN A 174 -16.46 -15.16 -6.66
N GLN A 175 -17.69 -15.21 -7.18
CA GLN A 175 -18.70 -14.16 -7.06
C GLN A 175 -19.97 -14.71 -6.38
N PHE A 176 -19.81 -15.60 -5.39
CA PHE A 176 -20.94 -16.05 -4.57
C PHE A 176 -21.42 -14.91 -3.67
N GLN A 177 -22.74 -14.77 -3.57
CA GLN A 177 -23.43 -13.72 -2.81
C GLN A 177 -24.34 -14.34 -1.72
N GLY A 178 -25.13 -13.50 -1.06
CA GLY A 178 -26.09 -13.93 -0.05
C GLY A 178 -25.47 -14.10 1.34
N GLN A 179 -26.24 -14.69 2.26
CA GLN A 179 -25.78 -15.02 3.60
C GLN A 179 -25.16 -16.42 3.64
N ILE A 180 -24.15 -16.61 4.49
CA ILE A 180 -23.61 -17.95 4.79
C ILE A 180 -24.71 -18.75 5.53
N PRO A 181 -25.17 -19.90 5.02
CA PRO A 181 -26.28 -20.63 5.63
C PRO A 181 -25.99 -21.11 7.04
N THR A 182 -26.88 -20.80 7.98
CA THR A 182 -26.82 -21.32 9.36
C THR A 182 -26.89 -22.85 9.42
N SER A 183 -27.47 -23.51 8.41
CA SER A 183 -27.49 -24.98 8.35
C SER A 183 -26.09 -25.60 8.22
N LEU A 184 -25.05 -24.88 7.79
CA LEU A 184 -23.66 -25.40 7.78
C LEU A 184 -23.21 -25.88 9.18
N ALA A 185 -23.82 -25.37 10.26
CA ALA A 185 -23.64 -25.88 11.62
C ALA A 185 -24.03 -27.36 11.79
N ASN A 186 -24.89 -27.91 10.93
CA ASN A 186 -25.40 -29.29 11.03
C ASN A 186 -24.53 -30.31 10.29
N THR A 187 -23.62 -29.88 9.41
CA THR A 187 -22.63 -30.72 8.74
C THR A 187 -21.46 -31.03 9.67
N THR A 188 -21.71 -31.80 10.73
CA THR A 188 -20.77 -32.08 11.84
C THR A 188 -19.44 -32.73 11.44
N ASN A 189 -19.33 -33.25 10.21
CA ASN A 189 -18.10 -33.78 9.63
C ASN A 189 -17.15 -32.71 9.07
N LEU A 190 -17.58 -31.44 8.96
CA LEU A 190 -16.76 -30.35 8.41
C LEU A 190 -15.49 -30.10 9.23
N GLN A 191 -14.36 -30.13 8.53
CA GLN A 191 -13.02 -29.85 9.05
C GLN A 191 -12.43 -28.58 8.43
N MET A 192 -12.82 -28.26 7.19
CA MET A 192 -12.34 -27.08 6.47
C MET A 192 -13.48 -26.39 5.72
N ILE A 193 -13.62 -25.09 5.96
CA ILE A 193 -14.52 -24.19 5.24
C ILE A 193 -13.67 -23.04 4.70
N ASP A 194 -13.56 -22.93 3.38
CA ASP A 194 -12.89 -21.82 2.69
C ASP A 194 -13.87 -21.14 1.73
N LEU A 195 -14.36 -19.97 2.14
CA LEU A 195 -15.30 -19.12 1.42
C LEU A 195 -14.65 -17.76 1.05
N ARG A 196 -13.32 -17.66 1.11
CA ARG A 196 -12.57 -16.41 1.00
C ARG A 196 -12.81 -15.68 -0.35
N GLU A 197 -12.60 -14.37 -0.44
CA GLU A 197 -12.67 -13.61 -1.70
C GLU A 197 -13.97 -13.85 -2.48
N ASN A 198 -15.09 -13.45 -1.87
CA ASN A 198 -16.46 -13.59 -2.41
C ASN A 198 -17.30 -12.35 -2.05
N GLN A 199 -18.62 -12.40 -2.26
CA GLN A 199 -19.58 -11.33 -1.96
C GLN A 199 -20.58 -11.74 -0.86
N PHE A 200 -20.21 -12.66 0.03
CA PHE A 200 -21.06 -13.05 1.16
C PHE A 200 -21.23 -11.88 2.13
N HIS A 201 -22.46 -11.68 2.61
CA HIS A 201 -22.85 -10.54 3.44
C HIS A 201 -23.74 -10.95 4.62
N GLY A 202 -23.97 -10.02 5.54
CA GLY A 202 -24.74 -10.27 6.77
C GLY A 202 -23.90 -10.94 7.88
N VAL A 203 -24.57 -11.36 8.94
CA VAL A 203 -23.89 -11.82 10.17
C VAL A 203 -23.28 -13.21 10.00
N VAL A 204 -22.03 -13.39 10.45
CA VAL A 204 -21.36 -14.71 10.49
C VAL A 204 -22.19 -15.68 11.35
N PRO A 205 -22.58 -16.87 10.84
CA PRO A 205 -23.40 -17.81 11.60
C PRO A 205 -22.59 -18.49 12.71
N SER A 206 -23.27 -18.92 13.78
CA SER A 206 -22.68 -19.74 14.84
C SER A 206 -22.34 -21.15 14.34
N LEU A 207 -21.05 -21.47 14.25
CA LEU A 207 -20.55 -22.76 13.75
C LEU A 207 -20.01 -23.67 14.87
N GLY A 208 -20.20 -23.33 16.14
CA GLY A 208 -19.69 -24.06 17.31
C GLY A 208 -20.10 -25.53 17.46
N THR A 209 -21.07 -26.01 16.70
CA THR A 209 -21.42 -27.44 16.60
C THR A 209 -20.39 -28.25 15.79
N LEU A 210 -19.57 -27.59 14.98
CA LEU A 210 -18.51 -28.19 14.17
C LEU A 210 -17.26 -28.43 15.04
N THR A 211 -17.34 -29.37 15.97
CA THR A 211 -16.23 -29.73 16.87
C THR A 211 -15.02 -30.33 16.13
N GLY A 212 -15.23 -30.77 14.89
CA GLY A 212 -14.19 -31.20 13.94
C GLY A 212 -13.50 -30.09 13.16
N LEU A 213 -13.94 -28.83 13.26
CA LEU A 213 -13.45 -27.72 12.44
C LEU A 213 -11.99 -27.37 12.78
N VAL A 214 -11.12 -27.38 11.77
CA VAL A 214 -9.67 -27.13 11.85
C VAL A 214 -9.29 -25.80 11.18
N ASP A 215 -9.89 -25.50 10.02
CA ASP A 215 -9.61 -24.29 9.24
C ASP A 215 -10.93 -23.61 8.84
N LEU A 216 -11.08 -22.33 9.20
CA LEU A 216 -12.20 -21.48 8.82
C LEU A 216 -11.66 -20.21 8.16
N ASP A 217 -11.83 -20.11 6.84
CA ASP A 217 -11.50 -18.92 6.06
C ASP A 217 -12.76 -18.28 5.47
N LEU A 218 -13.08 -17.10 5.98
CA LEU A 218 -14.17 -16.24 5.53
C LEU A 218 -13.65 -14.87 5.05
N GLY A 219 -12.34 -14.74 4.82
CA GLY A 219 -11.71 -13.46 4.50
C GLY A 219 -12.17 -12.86 3.16
N GLY A 220 -11.97 -11.56 2.93
CA GLY A 220 -12.29 -10.93 1.64
C GLY A 220 -13.78 -11.04 1.27
N ASN A 221 -14.66 -10.59 2.17
CA ASN A 221 -16.12 -10.67 2.01
C ASN A 221 -16.79 -9.40 2.60
N GLN A 222 -18.12 -9.39 2.72
CA GLN A 222 -18.90 -8.27 3.27
C GLN A 222 -19.54 -8.60 4.63
N LEU A 223 -19.01 -9.59 5.35
CA LEU A 223 -19.62 -10.16 6.56
C LEU A 223 -19.56 -9.21 7.75
N GLU A 224 -20.56 -9.34 8.63
CA GLU A 224 -20.71 -8.58 9.86
C GLU A 224 -20.57 -9.48 11.09
N ALA A 225 -20.09 -8.90 12.21
CA ALA A 225 -19.91 -9.66 13.45
C ALA A 225 -21.21 -9.88 14.24
N GLY A 226 -22.26 -9.10 13.94
CA GLY A 226 -23.46 -9.03 14.77
C GLY A 226 -23.12 -8.63 16.21
N ASP A 227 -23.47 -9.47 17.17
CA ASP A 227 -23.17 -9.36 18.60
C ASP A 227 -21.91 -10.15 19.02
N TRP A 228 -21.14 -10.68 18.07
CA TRP A 228 -20.03 -11.61 18.27
C TRP A 228 -20.39 -12.97 18.93
N SER A 229 -21.67 -13.35 18.96
CA SER A 229 -22.11 -14.67 19.43
C SER A 229 -21.47 -15.82 18.66
N PHE A 230 -21.23 -15.66 17.35
CA PHE A 230 -20.55 -16.65 16.52
C PHE A 230 -19.15 -16.99 17.05
N LEU A 231 -18.36 -15.98 17.44
CA LEU A 231 -17.01 -16.15 17.98
C LEU A 231 -17.03 -16.92 19.31
N SER A 232 -18.04 -16.62 20.13
CA SER A 232 -18.27 -17.36 21.38
C SER A 232 -18.67 -18.82 21.11
N SER A 233 -19.42 -19.10 20.04
CA SER A 233 -19.73 -20.47 19.63
C SER A 233 -18.48 -21.26 19.19
N LEU A 234 -17.51 -20.60 18.54
CA LEU A 234 -16.27 -21.23 18.08
C LEU A 234 -15.36 -21.72 19.23
N SER A 235 -15.65 -21.37 20.50
CA SER A 235 -14.99 -21.99 21.66
C SER A 235 -15.17 -23.53 21.73
N ASN A 236 -16.27 -24.03 21.17
CA ASN A 236 -16.56 -25.47 21.08
C ASN A 236 -15.78 -26.18 19.95
N CYS A 237 -15.22 -25.44 18.99
CA CYS A 237 -14.40 -25.97 17.90
C CYS A 237 -12.97 -26.23 18.41
N THR A 238 -12.82 -27.23 19.28
CA THR A 238 -11.56 -27.50 20.01
C THR A 238 -10.37 -27.87 19.10
N GLN A 239 -10.61 -28.25 17.85
CA GLN A 239 -9.57 -28.55 16.87
C GLN A 239 -9.18 -27.37 15.97
N LEU A 240 -9.79 -26.18 16.16
CA LEU A 240 -9.58 -25.02 15.30
C LEU A 240 -8.12 -24.52 15.38
N MET A 241 -7.39 -24.63 14.28
CA MET A 241 -6.00 -24.19 14.15
C MET A 241 -5.86 -22.83 13.45
N LYS A 242 -6.81 -22.49 12.58
CA LYS A 242 -6.77 -21.29 11.74
C LYS A 242 -8.13 -20.63 11.68
N LEU A 243 -8.16 -19.34 11.99
CA LEU A 243 -9.35 -18.49 11.87
C LEU A 243 -9.00 -17.24 11.07
N ARG A 244 -9.56 -17.13 9.86
CA ARG A 244 -9.39 -16.00 8.97
C ARG A 244 -10.74 -15.30 8.75
N LEU A 245 -10.80 -14.06 9.20
CA LEU A 245 -11.96 -13.18 9.20
C LEU A 245 -11.58 -11.78 8.67
N ASP A 246 -10.43 -11.69 8.01
CA ASP A 246 -9.84 -10.47 7.49
C ASP A 246 -10.60 -9.90 6.29
N GLU A 247 -10.43 -8.62 6.01
CA GLU A 247 -11.02 -7.96 4.82
C GLU A 247 -12.56 -8.14 4.75
N ASN A 248 -13.23 -7.70 5.82
CA ASN A 248 -14.67 -7.83 6.02
C ASN A 248 -15.27 -6.55 6.67
N ASN A 249 -16.57 -6.59 7.01
CA ASN A 249 -17.29 -5.51 7.71
C ASN A 249 -17.42 -5.74 9.23
N LEU A 250 -16.58 -6.58 9.84
CA LEU A 250 -16.68 -6.89 11.27
C LEU A 250 -16.45 -5.64 12.12
N GLN A 251 -17.42 -5.31 12.98
CA GLN A 251 -17.45 -4.06 13.75
C GLN A 251 -17.84 -4.30 15.22
N GLY A 252 -17.77 -3.25 16.03
CA GLY A 252 -18.00 -3.33 17.48
C GLY A 252 -16.72 -3.68 18.24
N VAL A 253 -16.85 -4.18 19.47
CA VAL A 253 -15.72 -4.47 20.36
C VAL A 253 -15.46 -5.98 20.38
N LEU A 254 -14.20 -6.38 20.17
CA LEU A 254 -13.79 -7.79 20.24
C LEU A 254 -14.07 -8.34 21.66
N PRO A 255 -14.88 -9.40 21.83
CA PRO A 255 -15.29 -9.86 23.15
C PRO A 255 -14.21 -10.70 23.84
N LYS A 256 -14.32 -10.78 25.16
CA LYS A 256 -13.44 -11.58 26.04
C LYS A 256 -13.41 -13.07 25.67
N SER A 257 -14.46 -13.60 25.03
CA SER A 257 -14.54 -14.98 24.53
C SER A 257 -13.50 -15.30 23.45
N ILE A 258 -12.76 -14.31 22.92
CA ILE A 258 -11.57 -14.56 22.09
C ILE A 258 -10.55 -15.47 22.81
N GLY A 259 -10.37 -15.32 24.13
CA GLY A 259 -9.50 -16.18 24.95
C GLY A 259 -10.10 -17.56 25.26
N SER A 260 -11.31 -17.85 24.78
CA SER A 260 -11.98 -19.14 24.90
C SER A 260 -11.96 -19.94 23.59
N LEU A 261 -11.37 -19.41 22.51
CA LEU A 261 -11.11 -20.19 21.30
C LEU A 261 -10.14 -21.35 21.56
N SER A 262 -10.00 -22.26 20.59
CA SER A 262 -9.12 -23.40 20.73
C SER A 262 -7.68 -23.01 21.10
N LYS A 263 -7.10 -23.77 22.04
CA LYS A 263 -5.67 -23.69 22.39
C LYS A 263 -4.75 -24.20 21.28
N SER A 264 -5.29 -24.81 20.23
CA SER A 264 -4.57 -25.20 19.01
C SER A 264 -4.54 -24.11 17.95
N LEU A 265 -5.19 -22.97 18.18
CA LEU A 265 -5.23 -21.84 17.24
C LEU A 265 -3.83 -21.24 17.06
N GLY A 266 -3.22 -21.50 15.90
CA GLY A 266 -1.91 -20.97 15.50
C GLY A 266 -1.99 -19.69 14.68
N LEU A 267 -3.10 -19.47 13.97
CA LEU A 267 -3.29 -18.29 13.11
C LEU A 267 -4.66 -17.63 13.34
N LEU A 268 -4.61 -16.32 13.61
CA LEU A 268 -5.77 -15.45 13.78
C LEU A 268 -5.61 -14.20 12.90
N LEU A 269 -6.37 -14.12 11.81
CA LEU A 269 -6.43 -12.95 10.94
C LEU A 269 -7.74 -12.18 11.17
N LEU A 270 -7.61 -10.96 11.67
CA LEU A 270 -8.68 -9.99 11.90
C LEU A 270 -8.43 -8.66 11.15
N ARG A 271 -7.36 -8.58 10.34
CA ARG A 271 -6.92 -7.37 9.63
C ARG A 271 -7.99 -6.78 8.72
N SER A 272 -7.89 -5.49 8.41
CA SER A 272 -8.75 -4.80 7.43
C SER A 272 -10.25 -4.95 7.73
N ASN A 273 -10.64 -4.58 8.95
CA ASN A 273 -12.02 -4.61 9.43
C ASN A 273 -12.38 -3.28 10.13
N LYS A 274 -13.52 -3.23 10.82
CA LYS A 274 -14.00 -2.08 11.59
C LYS A 274 -14.00 -2.36 13.11
N ILE A 275 -13.17 -3.30 13.57
CA ILE A 275 -13.08 -3.71 14.98
C ILE A 275 -12.54 -2.56 15.82
N SER A 276 -13.17 -2.32 16.96
CA SER A 276 -12.94 -1.17 17.84
C SER A 276 -12.79 -1.59 19.30
N GLY A 277 -12.64 -0.61 20.20
CA GLY A 277 -12.39 -0.89 21.62
C GLY A 277 -10.93 -1.27 21.87
N ILE A 278 -10.67 -2.04 22.93
CA ILE A 278 -9.33 -2.46 23.33
C ILE A 278 -9.03 -3.89 22.86
N ILE A 279 -7.74 -4.24 22.77
CA ILE A 279 -7.33 -5.64 22.64
C ILE A 279 -7.61 -6.36 23.98
N PRO A 280 -8.46 -7.42 24.03
CA PRO A 280 -8.80 -8.09 25.27
C PRO A 280 -7.57 -8.79 25.89
N HIS A 281 -7.38 -8.63 27.19
CA HIS A 281 -6.24 -9.24 27.90
C HIS A 281 -6.29 -10.79 27.87
N GLU A 282 -7.49 -11.35 27.71
CA GLU A 282 -7.78 -12.78 27.58
C GLU A 282 -7.08 -13.43 26.37
N ILE A 283 -6.56 -12.66 25.41
CA ILE A 283 -5.80 -13.17 24.27
C ILE A 283 -4.59 -14.04 24.69
N GLN A 284 -4.05 -13.82 25.90
CA GLN A 284 -2.96 -14.61 26.49
C GLN A 284 -3.24 -16.12 26.62
N TYR A 285 -4.50 -16.53 26.58
CA TYR A 285 -4.86 -17.95 26.71
C TYR A 285 -4.69 -18.74 25.40
N LEU A 286 -4.42 -18.05 24.28
CA LEU A 286 -4.15 -18.65 22.96
C LEU A 286 -2.67 -19.06 22.85
N THR A 287 -2.22 -19.98 23.71
CA THR A 287 -0.79 -20.27 23.91
C THR A 287 -0.06 -20.84 22.70
N SER A 288 -0.77 -21.40 21.71
CA SER A 288 -0.19 -21.89 20.45
C SER A 288 -0.20 -20.85 19.32
N LEU A 289 -0.62 -19.61 19.58
CA LEU A 289 -0.74 -18.58 18.55
C LEU A 289 0.65 -18.17 18.03
N GLU A 290 0.87 -18.37 16.73
CA GLU A 290 2.10 -18.03 16.00
C GLU A 290 1.91 -16.74 15.20
N LEU A 291 0.72 -16.54 14.61
CA LEU A 291 0.44 -15.47 13.65
C LEU A 291 -0.80 -14.67 14.08
N LEU A 292 -0.57 -13.44 14.54
CA LEU A 292 -1.62 -12.52 14.98
C LEU A 292 -1.63 -11.24 14.13
N TYR A 293 -2.68 -11.08 13.32
CA TYR A 293 -2.88 -9.89 12.49
C TYR A 293 -4.20 -9.19 12.88
N MET A 294 -4.09 -8.01 13.48
CA MET A 294 -5.21 -7.13 13.83
C MET A 294 -5.03 -5.71 13.24
N ASP A 295 -4.15 -5.57 12.24
CA ASP A 295 -3.87 -4.31 11.55
C ASP A 295 -5.07 -3.76 10.77
N GLN A 296 -5.01 -2.49 10.37
CA GLN A 296 -6.03 -1.81 9.57
C GLN A 296 -7.45 -1.92 10.17
N ASN A 297 -7.56 -1.56 11.46
CA ASN A 297 -8.80 -1.60 12.23
C ASN A 297 -8.99 -0.26 12.98
N LEU A 298 -9.94 -0.22 13.92
CA LEU A 298 -10.27 0.94 14.75
C LEU A 298 -9.92 0.69 16.24
N LEU A 299 -8.96 -0.20 16.52
CA LEU A 299 -8.55 -0.55 17.88
C LEU A 299 -7.93 0.66 18.61
N THR A 300 -8.17 0.74 19.91
CA THR A 300 -7.87 1.88 20.80
C THR A 300 -7.27 1.38 22.12
N GLY A 301 -6.88 2.31 22.99
CA GLY A 301 -6.30 1.97 24.29
C GLY A 301 -4.84 1.53 24.16
N TYR A 302 -4.40 0.62 25.01
CA TYR A 302 -3.01 0.18 25.12
C TYR A 302 -2.80 -1.19 24.48
N ILE A 303 -1.57 -1.47 24.06
CA ILE A 303 -1.11 -2.85 23.84
C ILE A 303 -1.08 -3.52 25.23
N PRO A 304 -1.87 -4.58 25.50
CA PRO A 304 -1.92 -5.18 26.83
C PRO A 304 -0.63 -5.96 27.14
N GLU A 305 -0.16 -5.88 28.39
CA GLU A 305 1.03 -6.62 28.86
C GLU A 305 0.90 -8.14 28.63
N SER A 306 -0.33 -8.65 28.65
CA SER A 306 -0.64 -10.08 28.50
C SER A 306 -0.33 -10.64 27.11
N LEU A 307 -0.14 -9.81 26.08
CA LEU A 307 0.40 -10.26 24.78
C LEU A 307 1.80 -10.86 24.93
N GLY A 308 2.61 -10.38 25.88
CA GLY A 308 3.93 -10.92 26.18
C GLY A 308 3.93 -12.36 26.75
N ASN A 309 2.76 -12.93 27.02
CA ASN A 309 2.58 -14.29 27.52
C ASN A 309 2.32 -15.31 26.40
N LEU A 310 2.48 -14.93 25.11
CA LEU A 310 2.28 -15.81 23.95
C LEU A 310 3.64 -16.41 23.49
N PRO A 311 4.03 -17.62 23.96
CA PRO A 311 5.41 -18.09 23.84
C PRO A 311 5.83 -18.40 22.40
N ASN A 312 4.88 -18.70 21.52
CA ASN A 312 5.11 -19.14 20.15
C ASN A 312 4.92 -18.03 19.11
N LEU A 313 4.59 -16.81 19.52
CA LEU A 313 4.23 -15.73 18.60
C LEU A 313 5.41 -15.35 17.70
N PHE A 314 5.22 -15.50 16.39
CA PHE A 314 6.20 -15.31 15.33
C PHE A 314 5.95 -13.99 14.56
N VAL A 315 4.68 -13.64 14.28
CA VAL A 315 4.28 -12.32 13.77
C VAL A 315 3.25 -11.66 14.68
N LEU A 316 3.49 -10.39 15.01
CA LEU A 316 2.53 -9.49 15.62
C LEU A 316 2.31 -8.26 14.74
N SER A 317 1.14 -8.16 14.12
CA SER A 317 0.74 -7.04 13.26
C SER A 317 -0.44 -6.28 13.85
N LEU A 318 -0.20 -5.03 14.29
CA LEU A 318 -1.18 -4.11 14.86
C LEU A 318 -1.21 -2.74 14.14
N PHE A 319 -0.52 -2.61 13.01
CA PHE A 319 -0.35 -1.34 12.31
C PHE A 319 -1.67 -0.70 11.85
N LYS A 320 -1.69 0.61 11.62
CA LYS A 320 -2.86 1.36 11.12
C LYS A 320 -4.12 1.12 11.97
N ASN A 321 -3.97 1.44 13.26
CA ASN A 321 -5.02 1.44 14.27
C ASN A 321 -5.01 2.79 15.02
N LYS A 322 -5.60 2.88 16.21
CA LYS A 322 -5.57 4.04 17.12
C LYS A 322 -5.00 3.65 18.49
N LEU A 323 -4.10 2.69 18.53
CA LEU A 323 -3.44 2.24 19.77
C LEU A 323 -2.55 3.35 20.32
N SER A 324 -2.40 3.41 21.64
CA SER A 324 -1.84 4.54 22.37
C SER A 324 -1.00 4.11 23.58
N GLY A 325 -0.20 5.03 24.11
CA GLY A 325 0.75 4.73 25.20
C GLY A 325 1.98 3.97 24.72
N SER A 326 2.76 3.44 25.65
CA SER A 326 4.05 2.78 25.37
C SER A 326 3.90 1.31 24.99
N ILE A 327 4.90 0.78 24.27
CA ILE A 327 5.07 -0.66 24.10
C ILE A 327 5.37 -1.30 25.48
N PRO A 328 4.63 -2.34 25.91
CA PRO A 328 4.92 -3.03 27.17
C PRO A 328 6.28 -3.71 27.20
N LEU A 329 6.93 -3.73 28.38
CA LEU A 329 8.19 -4.46 28.57
C LEU A 329 8.05 -5.96 28.32
N SER A 330 6.86 -6.52 28.58
CA SER A 330 6.56 -7.94 28.37
C SER A 330 6.60 -8.37 26.90
N VAL A 331 6.50 -7.45 25.93
CA VAL A 331 6.73 -7.77 24.51
C VAL A 331 8.14 -8.34 24.31
N GLY A 332 9.12 -7.92 25.12
CA GLY A 332 10.47 -8.48 25.15
C GLY A 332 10.56 -9.97 25.51
N ASN A 333 9.51 -10.56 26.09
CA ASN A 333 9.47 -11.99 26.43
C ASN A 333 9.17 -12.89 25.21
N LEU A 334 8.75 -12.31 24.07
CA LEU A 334 8.34 -13.03 22.86
C LEU A 334 9.55 -13.58 22.11
N SER A 335 10.14 -14.66 22.65
CA SER A 335 11.39 -15.25 22.18
C SER A 335 11.36 -15.79 20.74
N GLN A 336 10.17 -16.05 20.19
CA GLN A 336 9.98 -16.53 18.82
C GLN A 336 9.66 -15.43 17.81
N LEU A 337 9.44 -14.19 18.25
CA LEU A 337 8.96 -13.10 17.41
C LEU A 337 10.01 -12.73 16.36
N SER A 338 9.60 -12.82 15.09
CA SER A 338 10.39 -12.46 13.90
C SER A 338 9.95 -11.11 13.32
N GLU A 339 8.65 -10.84 13.32
CA GLU A 339 8.09 -9.62 12.71
C GLU A 339 7.19 -8.85 13.69
N LEU A 340 7.46 -7.56 13.87
CA LEU A 340 6.68 -6.65 14.70
C LEU A 340 6.29 -5.38 13.93
N TYR A 341 4.99 -5.23 13.65
CA TYR A 341 4.42 -4.09 12.93
C TYR A 341 3.48 -3.28 13.82
N LEU A 342 3.93 -2.10 14.25
CA LEU A 342 3.17 -1.17 15.09
C LEU A 342 2.95 0.20 14.44
N GLN A 343 3.34 0.36 13.16
CA GLN A 343 3.31 1.64 12.46
C GLN A 343 1.90 2.22 12.27
N GLU A 344 1.80 3.51 11.97
CA GLU A 344 0.51 4.23 11.81
C GLU A 344 -0.42 4.04 13.03
N ASN A 345 0.06 4.44 14.21
CA ASN A 345 -0.70 4.41 15.47
C ASN A 345 -0.47 5.71 16.27
N ASN A 346 -1.03 5.77 17.48
CA ASN A 346 -0.87 6.86 18.44
C ASN A 346 0.06 6.46 19.62
N LEU A 347 0.96 5.50 19.43
CA LEU A 347 1.88 5.02 20.47
C LEU A 347 2.91 6.11 20.83
N SER A 348 3.35 6.13 22.08
CA SER A 348 4.14 7.24 22.65
C SER A 348 5.07 6.81 23.78
N GLY A 349 5.99 7.68 24.18
CA GLY A 349 7.02 7.37 25.17
C GLY A 349 8.25 6.71 24.53
N PRO A 350 9.22 6.25 25.34
CA PRO A 350 10.46 5.68 24.83
C PRO A 350 10.24 4.29 24.22
N ILE A 351 10.99 3.98 23.16
CA ILE A 351 11.14 2.60 22.66
C ILE A 351 11.77 1.77 23.79
N PRO A 352 11.19 0.62 24.20
CA PRO A 352 11.77 -0.14 25.30
C PRO A 352 12.99 -0.96 24.87
N GLY A 353 14.10 -0.83 25.60
CA GLY A 353 15.27 -1.70 25.42
C GLY A 353 14.99 -3.18 25.65
N ALA A 354 13.88 -3.52 26.33
CA ALA A 354 13.40 -4.89 26.50
C ALA A 354 13.08 -5.61 25.18
N LEU A 355 12.83 -4.90 24.08
CA LEU A 355 12.66 -5.49 22.74
C LEU A 355 13.89 -6.31 22.30
N ALA A 356 15.08 -6.06 22.86
CA ALA A 356 16.27 -6.90 22.68
C ALA A 356 16.10 -8.37 23.15
N GLY A 357 15.06 -8.67 23.92
CA GLY A 357 14.69 -10.04 24.29
C GLY A 357 14.10 -10.86 23.14
N CYS A 358 13.54 -10.20 22.11
CA CYS A 358 13.01 -10.83 20.89
C CYS A 358 14.16 -11.24 19.95
N LYS A 359 15.00 -12.19 20.38
CA LYS A 359 16.26 -12.54 19.69
C LYS A 359 16.13 -13.04 18.26
N LYS A 360 14.92 -13.39 17.81
CA LYS A 360 14.62 -13.80 16.43
C LYS A 360 14.10 -12.66 15.54
N LEU A 361 13.99 -11.43 16.04
CA LEU A 361 13.35 -10.32 15.31
C LEU A 361 14.16 -9.94 14.05
N GLU A 362 13.59 -10.22 12.88
CA GLU A 362 14.17 -9.90 11.57
C GLU A 362 13.62 -8.58 11.00
N GLN A 363 12.38 -8.23 11.37
CA GLN A 363 11.63 -7.07 10.89
C GLN A 363 11.02 -6.30 12.08
N LEU A 364 11.37 -5.01 12.19
CA LEU A 364 10.77 -4.10 13.17
C LEU A 364 10.31 -2.80 12.49
N ASN A 365 9.00 -2.55 12.52
CA ASN A 365 8.44 -1.28 12.07
C ASN A 365 7.62 -0.58 13.17
N LEU A 366 8.12 0.59 13.59
CA LEU A 366 7.54 1.47 14.61
C LEU A 366 7.19 2.86 14.05
N SER A 367 7.20 3.05 12.72
CA SER A 367 7.09 4.38 12.11
C SER A 367 5.71 5.02 12.25
N CYS A 368 5.61 6.31 11.93
CA CYS A 368 4.33 7.05 11.96
C CYS A 368 3.60 6.92 13.31
N ASN A 369 4.31 7.22 14.40
CA ASN A 369 3.82 7.17 15.77
C ASN A 369 4.23 8.46 16.53
N SER A 370 4.28 8.42 17.86
CA SER A 370 4.77 9.50 18.72
C SER A 370 5.81 9.02 19.73
N PHE A 371 6.64 8.03 19.36
CA PHE A 371 7.74 7.56 20.19
C PHE A 371 8.77 8.67 20.41
N ASP A 372 9.26 8.79 21.64
CA ASP A 372 10.17 9.85 22.10
C ASP A 372 11.44 9.27 22.76
N GLY A 373 12.21 10.11 23.45
CA GLY A 373 13.43 9.69 24.12
C GLY A 373 14.57 9.41 23.13
N ARG A 374 15.40 8.41 23.42
CA ARG A 374 16.55 7.99 22.58
C ARG A 374 16.31 6.59 22.03
N ILE A 375 16.92 6.27 20.88
CA ILE A 375 17.00 4.89 20.41
C ILE A 375 17.81 4.07 21.43
N PRO A 376 17.27 2.98 22.01
CA PRO A 376 18.00 2.12 22.95
C PRO A 376 19.16 1.42 22.25
N LYS A 377 20.35 1.45 22.86
CA LYS A 377 21.52 0.71 22.35
C LYS A 377 21.30 -0.81 22.37
N GLU A 378 20.45 -1.27 23.28
CA GLU A 378 20.05 -2.67 23.43
C GLU A 378 19.37 -3.19 22.17
N LEU A 379 18.63 -2.34 21.44
CA LEU A 379 17.99 -2.70 20.17
C LEU A 379 19.01 -3.17 19.13
N PHE A 380 20.21 -2.58 19.13
CA PHE A 380 21.30 -2.94 18.23
C PHE A 380 22.11 -4.16 18.70
N THR A 381 21.58 -4.93 19.67
CA THR A 381 22.06 -6.29 19.97
C THR A 381 21.30 -7.37 19.19
N LEU A 382 20.19 -7.01 18.52
CA LEU A 382 19.39 -7.89 17.67
C LEU A 382 20.06 -8.11 16.31
N ILE A 383 21.13 -8.92 16.29
CA ILE A 383 21.87 -9.29 15.06
C ILE A 383 21.04 -10.07 14.01
N SER A 384 19.83 -10.47 14.39
CA SER A 384 18.78 -11.06 13.55
C SER A 384 18.09 -10.05 12.64
N LEU A 385 18.07 -8.76 13.00
CA LEU A 385 17.50 -7.70 12.17
C LEU A 385 18.21 -7.67 10.82
N SER A 386 17.44 -8.04 9.79
CA SER A 386 17.94 -8.27 8.44
C SER A 386 16.97 -7.76 7.38
N GLN A 387 15.65 -7.93 7.60
CA GLN A 387 14.63 -7.55 6.64
C GLN A 387 14.25 -6.07 6.67
N CYS A 388 14.13 -5.44 7.86
CA CYS A 388 13.87 -4.00 7.99
C CYS A 388 14.01 -3.50 9.44
N LEU A 389 14.55 -2.29 9.60
CA LEU A 389 14.38 -1.47 10.81
C LEU A 389 13.84 -0.08 10.42
N ASP A 390 12.56 0.16 10.67
CA ASP A 390 11.89 1.44 10.40
C ASP A 390 11.39 2.09 11.69
N LEU A 391 11.98 3.23 12.04
CA LEU A 391 11.66 4.08 13.20
C LEU A 391 11.22 5.49 12.76
N SER A 392 10.95 5.69 11.47
CA SER A 392 10.70 7.00 10.88
C SER A 392 9.44 7.69 11.38
N HIS A 393 9.29 9.00 11.13
CA HIS A 393 8.10 9.77 11.49
C HIS A 393 7.69 9.63 12.97
N ASN A 394 8.63 9.93 13.86
CA ASN A 394 8.46 9.88 15.31
C ASN A 394 9.07 11.15 15.97
N GLN A 395 9.27 11.13 17.29
CA GLN A 395 9.87 12.21 18.08
C GLN A 395 11.19 11.77 18.74
N LEU A 396 11.86 10.77 18.16
CA LEU A 396 13.11 10.22 18.68
C LEU A 396 14.23 11.26 18.62
N SER A 397 15.06 11.29 19.64
CA SER A 397 16.03 12.36 19.89
C SER A 397 17.40 11.83 20.34
N GLY A 398 18.39 12.72 20.40
CA GLY A 398 19.76 12.38 20.76
C GLY A 398 20.52 11.67 19.64
N GLN A 399 21.62 11.00 19.99
CA GLN A 399 22.56 10.40 19.04
C GLN A 399 22.19 8.95 18.71
N ILE A 400 22.55 8.49 17.52
CA ILE A 400 22.51 7.06 17.16
C ILE A 400 23.58 6.33 17.98
N PRO A 401 23.24 5.30 18.77
CA PRO A 401 24.23 4.49 19.49
C PRO A 401 25.28 3.86 18.58
N LEU A 402 26.54 3.77 19.05
CA LEU A 402 27.66 3.21 18.29
C LEU A 402 27.47 1.72 17.99
N GLU A 403 26.69 1.03 18.80
CA GLU A 403 26.32 -0.38 18.69
C GLU A 403 25.61 -0.72 17.37
N ILE A 404 25.15 0.26 16.59
CA ILE A 404 24.48 0.02 15.29
C ILE A 404 25.33 -0.81 14.32
N GLY A 405 26.66 -0.73 14.41
CA GLY A 405 27.59 -1.54 13.61
C GLY A 405 27.53 -3.06 13.89
N ASN A 406 26.84 -3.48 14.94
CA ASN A 406 26.53 -4.89 15.18
C ASN A 406 25.51 -5.44 14.16
N LEU A 407 24.65 -4.60 13.60
CA LEU A 407 23.57 -4.98 12.67
C LEU A 407 24.11 -5.22 11.25
N LYS A 408 25.07 -6.14 11.13
CA LYS A 408 25.83 -6.41 9.89
C LYS A 408 24.98 -6.93 8.73
N ASN A 409 23.83 -7.52 9.05
CA ASN A 409 22.92 -8.18 8.10
C ASN A 409 21.69 -7.32 7.76
N LEU A 410 21.55 -6.12 8.35
CA LEU A 410 20.42 -5.23 8.12
C LEU A 410 20.40 -4.73 6.67
N GLY A 411 19.27 -4.93 5.96
CA GLY A 411 19.04 -4.42 4.60
C GLY A 411 18.53 -2.97 4.60
N PRO A 412 17.25 -2.68 4.83
CA PRO A 412 16.73 -1.32 4.97
C PRO A 412 16.86 -0.79 6.41
N LEU A 413 17.38 0.45 6.53
CA LEU A 413 17.32 1.25 7.75
C LEU A 413 16.61 2.58 7.45
N ASN A 414 15.49 2.84 8.13
CA ASN A 414 14.82 4.13 8.10
C ASN A 414 14.69 4.73 9.50
N ILE A 415 15.28 5.90 9.69
CA ILE A 415 15.22 6.70 10.92
C ILE A 415 14.88 8.18 10.62
N SER A 416 14.30 8.44 9.45
CA SER A 416 13.99 9.78 8.98
C SER A 416 12.83 10.44 9.72
N HIS A 417 12.62 11.74 9.52
CA HIS A 417 11.54 12.52 10.13
C HIS A 417 11.47 12.35 11.66
N ASN A 418 12.58 12.66 12.33
CA ASN A 418 12.76 12.57 13.78
C ASN A 418 13.54 13.81 14.29
N GLN A 419 13.97 13.79 15.55
CA GLN A 419 14.78 14.83 16.20
C GLN A 419 16.20 14.31 16.54
N LEU A 420 16.69 13.31 15.81
CA LEU A 420 18.00 12.71 16.03
C LEU A 420 19.10 13.72 15.67
N SER A 421 20.18 13.73 16.45
CA SER A 421 21.20 14.78 16.45
C SER A 421 22.60 14.20 16.70
N GLY A 422 23.63 15.04 16.60
CA GLY A 422 25.01 14.61 16.71
C GLY A 422 25.61 14.22 15.36
N GLN A 423 26.74 13.51 15.40
CA GLN A 423 27.41 13.01 14.20
C GLN A 423 26.86 11.61 13.84
N ILE A 424 26.80 11.33 12.53
CA ILE A 424 26.52 9.98 12.04
C ILE A 424 27.66 9.06 12.51
N PRO A 425 27.38 7.95 13.23
CA PRO A 425 28.42 7.14 13.83
C PRO A 425 29.19 6.37 12.75
N PRO A 426 30.54 6.38 12.74
CA PRO A 426 31.33 5.64 11.75
C PRO A 426 31.08 4.12 11.78
N THR A 427 30.59 3.57 12.89
CA THR A 427 30.23 2.15 13.02
C THR A 427 29.04 1.74 12.15
N LEU A 428 28.18 2.66 11.70
CA LEU A 428 27.10 2.36 10.73
C LEU A 428 27.66 1.84 9.39
N GLY A 429 28.90 2.22 9.02
CA GLY A 429 29.62 1.61 7.89
C GLY A 429 29.99 0.12 8.06
N GLN A 430 29.61 -0.53 9.17
CA GLN A 430 29.77 -1.98 9.39
C GLN A 430 28.50 -2.78 9.00
N CYS A 431 27.37 -2.10 8.72
CA CYS A 431 26.15 -2.69 8.17
C CYS A 431 26.34 -3.02 6.67
N VAL A 432 27.23 -3.96 6.35
CA VAL A 432 27.69 -4.19 4.96
C VAL A 432 26.62 -4.69 4.00
N HIS A 433 25.52 -5.24 4.51
CA HIS A 433 24.35 -5.67 3.71
C HIS A 433 23.29 -4.56 3.53
N LEU A 434 23.55 -3.33 3.98
CA LEU A 434 22.56 -2.26 3.92
C LEU A 434 22.23 -1.90 2.46
N GLU A 435 20.96 -2.05 2.09
CA GLU A 435 20.40 -1.80 0.76
C GLU A 435 19.74 -0.41 0.66
N SER A 436 19.15 0.06 1.74
CA SER A 436 18.49 1.38 1.81
C SER A 436 18.79 2.08 3.12
N LEU A 437 19.13 3.37 3.06
CA LEU A 437 19.42 4.22 4.21
C LEU A 437 18.65 5.55 4.14
N HIS A 438 17.65 5.70 5.00
CA HIS A 438 16.86 6.92 5.14
C HIS A 438 17.13 7.58 6.50
N MET A 439 17.69 8.78 6.46
CA MET A 439 18.06 9.60 7.62
C MET A 439 17.57 11.05 7.49
N GLU A 440 16.76 11.35 6.47
CA GLU A 440 16.32 12.69 6.14
C GLU A 440 15.47 13.36 7.23
N CYS A 441 15.34 14.68 7.19
CA CYS A 441 14.54 15.45 8.15
C CYS A 441 14.90 15.15 9.61
N ASN A 442 16.18 15.33 9.95
CA ASN A 442 16.76 15.19 11.28
C ASN A 442 17.70 16.38 11.58
N LEU A 443 18.45 16.30 12.70
CA LEU A 443 19.40 17.30 13.17
C LEU A 443 20.86 16.79 13.13
N PHE A 444 21.18 15.83 12.24
CA PHE A 444 22.54 15.30 12.12
C PHE A 444 23.51 16.35 11.60
N HIS A 445 24.74 16.37 12.13
CA HIS A 445 25.77 17.33 11.77
C HIS A 445 27.15 16.69 11.65
N GLY A 446 28.15 17.46 11.24
CA GLY A 446 29.50 16.93 10.96
C GLY A 446 29.59 16.31 9.57
N LYS A 447 30.57 15.44 9.34
CA LYS A 447 30.87 14.87 8.00
C LYS A 447 30.16 13.55 7.78
N ILE A 448 29.85 13.24 6.51
CA ILE A 448 29.47 11.89 6.08
C ILE A 448 30.65 10.94 6.38
N PRO A 449 30.47 9.84 7.16
CA PRO A 449 31.60 9.02 7.60
C PRO A 449 32.32 8.31 6.44
N HIS A 450 33.65 8.38 6.41
CA HIS A 450 34.46 7.67 5.40
C HIS A 450 34.30 6.14 5.43
N SER A 451 33.80 5.57 6.54
CA SER A 451 33.47 4.16 6.65
C SER A 451 32.29 3.72 5.78
N PHE A 452 31.43 4.65 5.32
CA PHE A 452 30.30 4.32 4.43
C PHE A 452 30.75 3.69 3.12
N LYS A 453 32.01 3.86 2.69
CA LYS A 453 32.60 3.16 1.53
C LYS A 453 32.44 1.62 1.57
N SER A 454 32.19 1.05 2.74
CA SER A 454 32.01 -0.39 2.96
C SER A 454 30.56 -0.87 2.70
N LEU A 455 29.60 0.04 2.52
CA LEU A 455 28.19 -0.26 2.25
C LEU A 455 27.97 -0.69 0.79
N GLY A 456 28.67 -1.74 0.36
CA GLY A 456 28.75 -2.14 -1.06
C GLY A 456 27.42 -2.55 -1.70
N GLY A 457 26.43 -2.96 -0.89
CA GLY A 457 25.08 -3.31 -1.32
C GLY A 457 24.12 -2.14 -1.51
N ILE A 458 24.50 -0.91 -1.14
CA ILE A 458 23.56 0.21 -1.06
C ILE A 458 22.95 0.56 -2.44
N ILE A 459 21.63 0.64 -2.45
CA ILE A 459 20.79 0.99 -3.60
C ILE A 459 20.27 2.42 -3.44
N GLU A 460 19.79 2.78 -2.25
CA GLU A 460 19.17 4.08 -1.98
C GLU A 460 19.75 4.71 -0.71
N MET A 461 20.08 6.00 -0.77
CA MET A 461 20.58 6.74 0.38
C MET A 461 20.02 8.16 0.40
N ASP A 462 19.19 8.48 1.39
CA ASP A 462 18.69 9.83 1.65
C ASP A 462 19.20 10.35 3.00
N LEU A 463 20.04 11.38 2.93
CA LEU A 463 20.60 12.11 4.06
C LEU A 463 20.14 13.59 4.03
N SER A 464 19.09 13.90 3.27
CA SER A 464 18.66 15.28 3.02
C SER A 464 18.04 15.97 4.24
N GLN A 465 17.86 17.28 4.17
CA GLN A 465 17.20 18.07 5.24
C GLN A 465 17.81 17.81 6.63
N ASN A 466 19.12 17.98 6.70
CA ASN A 466 19.94 17.80 7.89
C ASN A 466 20.95 18.96 8.00
N ASN A 467 21.87 18.89 8.97
CA ASN A 467 22.91 19.90 9.19
C ASN A 467 24.32 19.35 8.87
N LEU A 468 24.43 18.37 7.95
CA LEU A 468 25.70 17.77 7.53
C LEU A 468 26.60 18.79 6.84
N SER A 469 27.91 18.54 6.83
CA SER A 469 28.94 19.54 6.52
C SER A 469 30.22 18.89 5.98
N GLY A 470 31.07 19.70 5.34
CA GLY A 470 32.29 19.22 4.68
C GLY A 470 32.02 18.68 3.26
N GLU A 471 33.05 18.09 2.67
CA GLU A 471 33.05 17.60 1.29
C GLU A 471 32.19 16.34 1.11
N ILE A 472 31.57 16.22 -0.08
CA ILE A 472 30.91 15.00 -0.53
C ILE A 472 31.99 13.92 -0.73
N PRO A 473 31.96 12.79 0.01
CA PRO A 473 33.01 11.79 -0.10
C PRO A 473 33.09 11.13 -1.47
N ASP A 474 34.31 11.10 -2.00
CA ASP A 474 34.65 10.53 -3.30
C ASP A 474 34.29 9.05 -3.46
N PHE A 475 34.06 8.30 -2.38
CA PHE A 475 33.71 6.87 -2.45
C PHE A 475 32.34 6.62 -3.09
N PHE A 476 31.44 7.61 -3.10
CA PHE A 476 30.11 7.48 -3.72
C PHE A 476 30.18 7.11 -5.21
N LYS A 477 31.27 7.47 -5.91
CA LYS A 477 31.48 7.10 -7.33
C LYS A 477 31.71 5.61 -7.56
N PHE A 478 31.98 4.83 -6.51
CA PHE A 478 32.25 3.39 -6.60
C PHE A 478 31.01 2.50 -6.36
N PHE A 479 29.87 3.05 -5.90
CA PHE A 479 28.64 2.28 -5.72
C PHE A 479 27.94 2.04 -7.06
N LYS A 480 28.16 0.84 -7.63
CA LYS A 480 27.61 0.45 -8.94
C LYS A 480 26.10 0.17 -8.93
N SER A 481 25.54 -0.19 -7.77
CA SER A 481 24.14 -0.58 -7.60
C SER A 481 23.22 0.57 -7.23
N MET A 482 23.78 1.74 -6.89
CA MET A 482 23.03 2.88 -6.37
C MET A 482 22.06 3.44 -7.44
N LYS A 483 20.79 3.60 -7.04
CA LYS A 483 19.69 4.14 -7.83
C LYS A 483 19.30 5.56 -7.39
N LEU A 484 19.49 5.90 -6.11
CA LEU A 484 19.15 7.21 -5.54
C LEU A 484 20.19 7.64 -4.51
N LEU A 485 20.66 8.88 -4.62
CA LEU A 485 21.49 9.56 -3.63
C LEU A 485 20.95 10.97 -3.39
N ASN A 486 20.33 11.20 -2.24
CA ASN A 486 19.81 12.51 -1.86
C ASN A 486 20.61 13.09 -0.68
N LEU A 487 21.35 14.16 -0.95
CA LEU A 487 22.15 14.93 0.00
C LEU A 487 21.65 16.39 0.09
N SER A 488 20.48 16.69 -0.48
CA SER A 488 19.94 18.06 -0.55
C SER A 488 19.65 18.67 0.83
N PHE A 489 19.57 19.99 0.90
CA PHE A 489 19.26 20.76 2.10
C PHE A 489 20.16 20.39 3.31
N ASN A 490 21.47 20.49 3.10
CA ASN A 490 22.53 20.35 4.10
C ASN A 490 23.52 21.55 3.98
N ASN A 491 24.63 21.51 4.74
CA ASN A 491 25.73 22.49 4.66
C ASN A 491 27.00 21.91 4.00
N LEU A 492 26.84 21.00 3.03
CA LEU A 492 27.98 20.41 2.32
C LEU A 492 28.71 21.46 1.47
N GLU A 493 30.02 21.29 1.30
CA GLU A 493 30.91 22.28 0.70
C GLU A 493 31.97 21.64 -0.21
N GLY A 494 32.56 22.43 -1.12
CA GLY A 494 33.61 21.95 -2.01
C GLY A 494 33.10 21.33 -3.32
N PRO A 495 33.97 20.62 -4.07
CA PRO A 495 33.64 20.10 -5.39
C PRO A 495 32.69 18.90 -5.32
N VAL A 496 31.70 18.85 -6.21
CA VAL A 496 30.91 17.64 -6.45
C VAL A 496 31.72 16.65 -7.31
N PRO A 497 31.82 15.36 -6.95
CA PRO A 497 32.49 14.36 -7.77
C PRO A 497 31.84 14.21 -9.16
N SER A 498 32.63 13.91 -10.19
CA SER A 498 32.18 13.86 -11.59
C SER A 498 31.78 12.46 -12.10
N ASP A 499 32.09 11.42 -11.34
CA ASP A 499 32.06 10.02 -11.82
C ASP A 499 31.00 9.17 -11.12
N GLY A 500 30.69 8.02 -11.71
CA GLY A 500 29.74 7.06 -11.13
C GLY A 500 28.33 7.65 -11.06
N ILE A 501 27.68 7.56 -9.88
CA ILE A 501 26.29 8.02 -9.69
C ILE A 501 26.08 9.49 -10.09
N PHE A 502 27.09 10.36 -9.91
CA PHE A 502 27.02 11.79 -10.21
C PHE A 502 26.93 12.12 -11.71
N GLN A 503 27.21 11.16 -12.60
CA GLN A 503 26.98 11.33 -14.03
C GLN A 503 25.48 11.31 -14.41
N ASN A 504 24.62 10.81 -13.51
CA ASN A 504 23.18 10.76 -13.72
C ASN A 504 22.46 11.76 -12.80
N GLY A 505 22.23 12.98 -13.30
CA GLY A 505 21.56 14.06 -12.57
C GLY A 505 20.10 13.77 -12.17
N SER A 506 19.47 12.71 -12.70
CA SER A 506 18.13 12.28 -12.26
C SER A 506 18.15 11.39 -11.01
N LYS A 507 19.34 10.91 -10.61
CA LYS A 507 19.55 10.00 -9.46
C LYS A 507 20.24 10.67 -8.27
N VAL A 508 20.78 11.88 -8.45
CA VAL A 508 21.55 12.60 -7.43
C VAL A 508 20.94 13.95 -7.13
N PHE A 509 20.57 14.17 -5.87
CA PHE A 509 19.97 15.41 -5.38
C PHE A 509 20.91 16.08 -4.38
N ILE A 510 21.29 17.34 -4.64
CA ILE A 510 22.27 18.12 -3.86
C ILE A 510 21.86 19.58 -3.64
N GLN A 511 20.62 19.93 -4.03
CA GLN A 511 20.00 21.26 -3.92
C GLN A 511 20.14 21.83 -2.49
N GLY A 512 20.15 23.14 -2.33
CA GLY A 512 20.21 23.80 -1.01
C GLY A 512 21.59 23.82 -0.33
N ASN A 513 22.56 23.02 -0.77
CA ASN A 513 23.94 23.09 -0.27
C ASN A 513 24.72 24.26 -0.90
N VAL A 514 24.59 25.46 -0.33
CA VAL A 514 25.06 26.73 -0.92
C VAL A 514 26.57 26.87 -1.15
N LYS A 515 27.38 25.95 -0.61
CA LYS A 515 28.85 25.94 -0.74
C LYS A 515 29.39 24.87 -1.70
N LEU A 516 28.53 24.07 -2.31
CA LEU A 516 28.97 23.12 -3.35
C LEU A 516 29.33 23.88 -4.63
N CYS A 517 30.37 23.40 -5.31
CA CYS A 517 30.76 23.86 -6.62
C CYS A 517 30.93 22.68 -7.58
N THR A 518 30.87 22.93 -8.89
CA THR A 518 31.06 21.92 -9.93
C THR A 518 32.27 22.25 -10.80
N SER A 519 32.90 21.21 -11.36
CA SER A 519 33.89 21.31 -12.44
C SER A 519 33.27 21.08 -13.82
N ILE A 520 31.97 20.71 -13.89
CA ILE A 520 31.26 20.31 -15.10
C ILE A 520 29.88 21.02 -15.17
N PRO A 521 29.47 21.58 -16.32
CA PRO A 521 28.24 22.38 -16.46
C PRO A 521 26.90 21.61 -16.29
N LEU A 522 26.92 20.31 -15.95
CA LEU A 522 25.72 19.46 -15.87
C LEU A 522 24.86 19.68 -14.61
N LEU A 523 25.41 20.34 -13.59
CA LEU A 523 24.72 20.65 -12.34
C LEU A 523 24.56 22.17 -12.24
N GLN A 524 23.41 22.65 -11.74
CA GLN A 524 23.09 24.08 -11.58
C GLN A 524 23.86 24.75 -10.42
N LEU A 525 25.16 24.47 -10.31
CA LEU A 525 26.06 24.91 -9.25
C LEU A 525 27.09 25.91 -9.77
N PRO A 526 27.66 26.77 -8.91
CA PRO A 526 28.77 27.64 -9.29
C PRO A 526 30.00 26.80 -9.67
N PHE A 527 30.83 27.30 -10.58
CA PHE A 527 32.09 26.64 -10.92
C PHE A 527 33.10 26.74 -9.75
N CYS A 528 33.89 25.69 -9.55
CA CYS A 528 34.95 25.70 -8.55
C CYS A 528 36.09 26.65 -8.95
N ASN A 529 36.24 27.76 -8.22
CA ASN A 529 37.33 28.71 -8.45
C ASN A 529 38.67 28.11 -8.04
N ALA A 530 39.50 27.78 -9.02
CA ALA A 530 40.84 27.19 -8.83
C ALA A 530 41.91 28.21 -8.38
N GLU A 531 41.61 29.14 -7.47
CA GLU A 531 42.61 30.07 -6.92
C GLU A 531 42.21 30.64 -5.54
N ALA A 532 42.61 29.94 -4.47
CA ALA A 532 42.54 30.45 -3.08
C ALA A 532 43.66 29.86 -2.19
N SER A 533 44.89 29.76 -2.71
CA SER A 533 46.04 29.24 -1.95
C SER A 533 47.37 29.90 -2.37
N LYS A 534 47.51 31.20 -2.09
CA LYS A 534 48.75 31.89 -1.66
C LYS A 534 48.52 33.39 -1.48
N GLN A 535 49.17 33.97 -0.48
CA GLN A 535 49.14 35.40 -0.17
C GLN A 535 49.75 36.24 -1.29
N ARG A 536 49.29 37.50 -1.43
CA ARG A 536 50.16 38.62 -1.82
C ARG A 536 49.73 39.93 -1.16
N ASN A 537 50.65 40.51 -0.37
CA ASN A 537 50.61 41.90 0.06
C ASN A 537 51.00 42.81 -1.11
N VAL A 538 50.17 43.81 -1.44
CA VAL A 538 50.62 45.13 -1.95
C VAL A 538 49.66 46.19 -1.39
N SER A 539 50.16 47.37 -1.04
CA SER A 539 49.45 48.42 -0.28
C SER A 539 49.07 49.67 -1.10
N SER A 540 47.95 50.30 -0.71
CA SER A 540 47.60 51.74 -0.82
C SER A 540 47.58 52.41 -2.23
N ILE A 541 46.49 53.06 -2.68
CA ILE A 541 46.14 54.51 -2.59
C ILE A 541 44.94 54.74 -3.56
N PHE A 542 43.90 55.58 -3.41
CA PHE A 542 43.39 56.48 -2.34
C PHE A 542 41.86 56.78 -2.50
N LYS A 543 41.15 56.86 -1.36
CA LYS A 543 40.18 57.89 -0.92
C LYS A 543 38.82 58.22 -1.63
N ILE A 544 37.78 58.20 -0.77
CA ILE A 544 36.61 59.12 -0.66
C ILE A 544 35.55 59.10 -1.78
N VAL A 545 34.50 58.29 -1.60
CA VAL A 545 33.10 58.69 -1.29
C VAL A 545 32.43 57.48 -0.62
N GLY A 546 31.79 57.61 0.55
CA GLY A 546 31.10 56.44 1.15
C GLY A 546 30.67 56.50 2.62
N PHE A 547 30.99 57.55 3.38
CA PHE A 547 30.69 57.61 4.83
C PHE A 547 29.28 58.08 5.22
N THR A 548 28.46 58.52 4.25
CA THR A 548 27.07 58.97 4.50
C THR A 548 26.01 57.88 4.31
N VAL A 549 26.30 56.84 3.52
CA VAL A 549 25.34 55.76 3.24
C VAL A 549 25.36 54.69 4.34
N LEU A 550 26.54 54.34 4.85
CA LEU A 550 26.70 53.25 5.82
C LEU A 550 26.05 53.55 7.17
N SER A 551 26.08 54.81 7.62
CA SER A 551 25.44 55.26 8.86
C SER A 551 23.90 55.22 8.79
N LEU A 552 23.31 55.61 7.66
CA LEU A 552 21.86 55.54 7.42
C LEU A 552 21.36 54.09 7.36
N VAL A 553 22.11 53.19 6.70
CA VAL A 553 21.78 51.76 6.65
C VAL A 553 21.86 51.11 8.04
N LEU A 554 22.90 51.41 8.82
CA LEU A 554 23.02 50.86 10.17
C LEU A 554 21.91 51.36 11.12
N LEU A 555 21.49 52.63 11.00
CA LEU A 555 20.36 53.17 11.77
C LEU A 555 19.02 52.52 11.39
N SER A 556 18.76 52.26 10.09
CA SER A 556 17.54 51.57 9.67
C SER A 556 17.50 50.10 10.11
N CYS A 557 18.65 49.41 10.07
CA CYS A 557 18.81 48.06 10.63
C CYS A 557 18.60 48.04 12.15
N PHE A 558 19.09 49.03 12.90
CA PHE A 558 18.90 49.07 14.35
C PHE A 558 17.44 49.36 14.73
N ALA A 559 16.78 50.29 14.02
CA ALA A 559 15.37 50.59 14.23
C ALA A 559 14.46 49.38 13.93
N THR A 560 14.72 48.65 12.84
CA THR A 560 13.97 47.44 12.50
C THR A 560 14.19 46.28 13.48
N ILE A 561 15.39 46.14 14.06
CA ILE A 561 15.66 45.17 15.14
C ILE A 561 14.89 45.53 16.43
N ILE A 562 14.83 46.81 16.82
CA ILE A 562 14.07 47.25 18.00
C ILE A 562 12.56 47.09 17.79
N LEU A 563 12.04 47.41 16.60
CA LEU A 563 10.62 47.21 16.26
C LEU A 563 10.26 45.72 16.23
N LYS A 564 11.14 44.84 15.70
CA LYS A 564 10.93 43.38 15.76
C LYS A 564 11.01 42.82 17.19
N LYS A 565 11.87 43.35 18.07
CA LYS A 565 11.94 42.92 19.48
C LYS A 565 10.72 43.29 20.33
N LYS A 566 9.88 44.25 19.91
CA LYS A 566 8.61 44.58 20.60
C LYS A 566 7.40 43.74 20.16
N LYS A 567 7.48 42.94 19.09
CA LYS A 567 6.46 41.94 18.72
C LYS A 567 6.95 40.52 19.03
N LYS A 568 6.78 40.07 20.28
CA LYS A 568 7.01 38.67 20.66
C LYS A 568 5.91 38.14 21.58
N LEU A 569 4.80 37.72 20.96
CA LEU A 569 3.64 36.96 21.49
C LEU A 569 2.64 36.85 20.31
N LYS A 570 2.13 35.70 19.86
CA LYS A 570 2.41 34.29 20.19
C LYS A 570 2.98 33.60 18.95
N GLN A 571 3.83 32.59 19.13
CA GLN A 571 4.15 31.64 18.07
C GLN A 571 3.25 30.42 18.29
N GLU A 572 2.23 30.26 17.47
CA GLU A 572 1.40 29.06 17.53
C GLU A 572 2.21 27.85 17.08
N ALA A 573 1.98 26.72 17.73
CA ALA A 573 2.63 25.47 17.38
C ALA A 573 2.23 25.09 15.94
N HIS A 574 3.22 24.70 15.12
CA HIS A 574 2.91 24.10 13.82
C HIS A 574 1.99 22.89 14.04
N PRO A 575 0.92 22.72 13.24
CA PRO A 575 0.07 21.56 13.36
C PRO A 575 0.90 20.29 13.13
N SER A 576 0.87 19.42 14.14
CA SER A 576 1.31 18.03 14.09
C SER A 576 0.69 17.32 12.87
N CYS A 577 1.20 16.13 12.53
CA CYS A 577 0.57 15.23 11.55
C CYS A 577 -0.74 14.59 12.10
N LYS A 578 -1.60 15.42 12.70
CA LYS A 578 -2.91 15.07 13.25
C LYS A 578 -4.00 15.79 12.47
N GLU A 579 -4.76 14.97 11.73
CA GLU A 579 -6.09 15.24 11.19
C GLU A 579 -6.27 16.51 10.35
N LEU A 580 -6.21 16.33 9.02
CA LEU A 580 -7.06 17.14 8.13
C LEU A 580 -8.52 16.99 8.62
N LYS A 581 -9.21 18.11 8.89
CA LYS A 581 -10.61 18.09 9.36
C LYS A 581 -11.47 17.24 8.41
N LYS A 582 -12.11 16.19 8.93
CA LYS A 582 -12.98 15.32 8.13
C LYS A 582 -14.36 15.95 8.00
N PHE A 583 -14.79 16.22 6.78
CA PHE A 583 -16.14 16.72 6.48
C PHE A 583 -16.99 15.63 5.81
N THR A 584 -18.27 15.59 6.16
CA THR A 584 -19.28 14.73 5.52
C THR A 584 -19.92 15.44 4.33
N TYR A 585 -20.62 14.69 3.47
CA TYR A 585 -21.44 15.23 2.39
C TYR A 585 -22.39 16.34 2.89
N ALA A 586 -23.08 16.10 4.00
CA ALA A 586 -24.02 17.05 4.60
C ALA A 586 -23.36 18.37 5.05
N ASN A 587 -22.08 18.34 5.48
CA ASN A 587 -21.34 19.56 5.80
C ASN A 587 -21.06 20.40 4.54
N LEU A 588 -20.67 19.75 3.44
CA LEU A 588 -20.34 20.43 2.18
C LEU A 588 -21.60 20.94 1.46
N VAL A 589 -22.71 20.19 1.53
CA VAL A 589 -24.05 20.65 1.10
C VAL A 589 -24.43 21.93 1.85
N ARG A 590 -24.32 21.95 3.18
CA ARG A 590 -24.64 23.16 3.97
C ARG A 590 -23.71 24.31 3.60
N ALA A 591 -22.41 24.07 3.52
CA ALA A 591 -21.40 25.10 3.23
C ALA A 591 -21.58 25.76 1.85
N THR A 592 -22.16 25.05 0.88
CA THR A 592 -22.38 25.51 -0.51
C THR A 592 -23.84 25.88 -0.81
N ASN A 593 -24.72 25.90 0.19
CA ASN A 593 -26.17 26.06 0.05
C ASN A 593 -26.77 25.10 -0.99
N GLY A 594 -26.56 23.80 -0.82
CA GLY A 594 -27.09 22.77 -1.73
C GLY A 594 -26.34 22.64 -3.06
N PHE A 595 -25.07 23.06 -3.11
CA PHE A 595 -24.33 23.25 -4.36
C PHE A 595 -25.05 24.22 -5.34
N SER A 596 -25.60 25.32 -4.81
CA SER A 596 -26.38 26.29 -5.60
C SER A 596 -25.56 26.82 -6.80
N PRO A 597 -26.19 27.03 -7.98
CA PRO A 597 -25.59 27.76 -9.09
C PRO A 597 -25.05 29.15 -8.70
N ASP A 598 -25.66 29.83 -7.72
CA ASP A 598 -25.20 31.15 -7.24
C ASP A 598 -23.81 31.09 -6.58
N ASN A 599 -23.43 29.91 -6.10
CA ASN A 599 -22.13 29.63 -5.49
C ASN A 599 -21.15 28.97 -6.48
N LEU A 600 -21.53 28.72 -7.74
CA LEU A 600 -20.65 28.07 -8.73
C LEU A 600 -19.57 29.04 -9.20
N VAL A 601 -18.32 28.78 -8.82
CA VAL A 601 -17.13 29.55 -9.24
C VAL A 601 -16.69 29.15 -10.64
N GLY A 602 -16.82 27.86 -10.98
CA GLY A 602 -16.47 27.36 -12.30
C GLY A 602 -16.75 25.86 -12.46
N SER A 603 -16.93 25.41 -13.70
CA SER A 603 -17.20 24.01 -14.03
C SER A 603 -16.28 23.52 -15.14
N GLY A 604 -15.32 22.68 -14.79
CA GLY A 604 -14.42 22.02 -15.75
C GLY A 604 -14.96 20.65 -16.21
N LYS A 605 -14.10 19.91 -16.91
CA LYS A 605 -14.39 18.52 -17.33
C LYS A 605 -14.64 17.62 -16.12
N TYR A 606 -13.62 17.38 -15.30
CA TYR A 606 -13.66 16.38 -14.22
C TYR A 606 -14.37 16.82 -12.93
N GLY A 607 -14.78 18.09 -12.81
CA GLY A 607 -15.42 18.61 -11.59
C GLY A 607 -16.00 20.01 -11.72
N SER A 608 -16.65 20.47 -10.66
CA SER A 608 -17.17 21.84 -10.48
C SER A 608 -16.68 22.41 -9.14
N VAL A 609 -16.30 23.69 -9.12
CA VAL A 609 -15.82 24.40 -7.93
C VAL A 609 -16.93 25.31 -7.43
N TYR A 610 -17.28 25.17 -6.15
CA TYR A 610 -18.26 26.00 -5.47
C TYR A 610 -17.58 26.84 -4.39
N ARG A 611 -18.00 28.10 -4.25
CA ARG A 611 -17.70 28.94 -3.09
C ARG A 611 -18.53 28.43 -1.92
N GLY A 612 -17.93 28.40 -0.73
CA GLY A 612 -18.65 28.01 0.47
C GLY A 612 -18.11 28.64 1.74
N ARG A 613 -18.90 28.55 2.81
CA ARG A 613 -18.51 28.99 4.15
C ARG A 613 -18.71 27.83 5.13
N ILE A 614 -17.63 27.48 5.84
CA ILE A 614 -17.62 26.39 6.81
C ILE A 614 -17.57 27.01 8.21
N GLU A 615 -18.50 26.62 9.10
CA GLU A 615 -18.66 27.17 10.46
C GLU A 615 -17.38 27.12 11.34
N SER A 616 -16.40 26.27 10.99
CA SER A 616 -15.12 26.11 11.72
C SER A 616 -13.90 26.74 11.03
N GLU A 617 -14.08 27.45 9.92
CA GLU A 617 -13.03 28.21 9.22
C GLU A 617 -13.40 29.70 9.24
N GLU A 618 -12.43 30.57 9.54
CA GLU A 618 -12.65 32.02 9.63
C GLU A 618 -12.83 32.68 8.24
N HIS A 619 -12.35 32.02 7.19
CA HIS A 619 -12.34 32.50 5.81
C HIS A 619 -13.17 31.58 4.90
N GLU A 620 -13.51 32.10 3.72
CA GLU A 620 -14.27 31.33 2.72
C GLU A 620 -13.41 30.24 2.06
N VAL A 621 -14.09 29.22 1.53
CA VAL A 621 -13.45 28.04 0.96
C VAL A 621 -13.92 27.77 -0.46
N ALA A 622 -13.04 27.20 -1.28
CA ALA A 622 -13.35 26.66 -2.60
C ALA A 622 -13.51 25.14 -2.49
N ILE A 623 -14.71 24.63 -2.81
CA ILE A 623 -15.07 23.21 -2.70
C ILE A 623 -15.16 22.64 -4.12
N LYS A 624 -14.13 21.91 -4.55
CA LYS A 624 -14.05 21.24 -5.85
C LYS A 624 -14.72 19.88 -5.76
N VAL A 625 -15.92 19.73 -6.32
CA VAL A 625 -16.70 18.48 -6.38
C VAL A 625 -16.43 17.76 -7.69
N PHE A 626 -16.12 16.46 -7.64
CA PHE A 626 -15.74 15.68 -8.82
C PHE A 626 -16.95 15.00 -9.48
N LYS A 627 -17.00 15.05 -10.81
CA LYS A 627 -18.06 14.45 -11.63
C LYS A 627 -17.73 12.99 -11.90
N LEU A 628 -17.89 12.12 -10.89
CA LEU A 628 -17.38 10.74 -10.93
C LEU A 628 -18.01 9.86 -12.02
N ASN A 629 -19.18 10.25 -12.55
CA ASN A 629 -19.78 9.66 -13.74
C ASN A 629 -19.00 9.93 -15.06
N GLN A 630 -18.03 10.84 -15.06
CA GLN A 630 -17.16 11.08 -16.22
C GLN A 630 -15.92 10.19 -16.21
N LEU A 631 -15.65 9.58 -17.36
CA LEU A 631 -14.46 8.76 -17.59
C LEU A 631 -13.17 9.55 -17.26
N GLY A 632 -12.44 9.07 -16.25
CA GLY A 632 -11.19 9.67 -15.77
C GLY A 632 -11.33 10.63 -14.59
N ALA A 633 -12.53 11.07 -14.19
CA ALA A 633 -12.70 11.94 -13.02
C ALA A 633 -12.25 11.29 -11.69
N PRO A 634 -12.53 9.99 -11.41
CA PRO A 634 -11.98 9.32 -10.23
C PRO A 634 -10.44 9.30 -10.21
N LYS A 635 -9.80 9.15 -11.38
CA LYS A 635 -8.33 9.19 -11.50
C LYS A 635 -7.78 10.59 -11.29
N SER A 636 -8.46 11.62 -11.80
CA SER A 636 -8.10 13.03 -11.60
C SER A 636 -8.15 13.42 -10.11
N PHE A 637 -9.17 12.96 -9.36
CA PHE A 637 -9.23 13.13 -7.90
C PHE A 637 -8.02 12.54 -7.18
N ILE A 638 -7.62 11.30 -7.53
CA ILE A 638 -6.47 10.64 -6.89
C ILE A 638 -5.17 11.39 -7.20
N VAL A 639 -4.92 11.72 -8.48
CA VAL A 639 -3.73 12.48 -8.91
C VAL A 639 -3.65 13.84 -8.20
N GLU A 640 -4.77 14.55 -8.07
CA GLU A 640 -4.80 15.84 -7.39
C GLU A 640 -4.58 15.70 -5.87
N CYS A 641 -5.17 14.69 -5.22
CA CYS A 641 -4.88 14.39 -3.82
C CYS A 641 -3.41 14.02 -3.59
N GLU A 642 -2.81 13.25 -4.48
CA GLU A 642 -1.41 12.81 -4.40
C GLU A 642 -0.44 13.98 -4.63
N ALA A 643 -0.71 14.82 -5.63
CA ALA A 643 0.06 16.02 -5.88
C ALA A 643 0.00 17.00 -4.70
N LEU A 644 -1.19 17.22 -4.14
CA LEU A 644 -1.41 18.13 -3.01
C LEU A 644 -0.88 17.58 -1.68
N ARG A 645 -0.83 16.25 -1.50
CA ARG A 645 -0.16 15.59 -0.36
C ARG A 645 1.34 15.89 -0.35
N ASN A 646 1.96 15.88 -1.53
CA ASN A 646 3.41 15.95 -1.71
C ASN A 646 3.93 17.37 -2.00
N THR A 647 3.08 18.41 -1.91
CA THR A 647 3.47 19.80 -2.20
C THR A 647 3.13 20.75 -1.06
N ARG A 648 4.06 21.63 -0.69
CA ARG A 648 3.91 22.67 0.33
C ARG A 648 4.76 23.90 -0.03
N HIS A 649 4.14 24.88 -0.68
CA HIS A 649 4.80 26.12 -1.05
C HIS A 649 3.82 27.31 -1.03
N ARG A 650 4.30 28.50 -0.68
CA ARG A 650 3.45 29.70 -0.48
C ARG A 650 2.71 30.17 -1.74
N ASN A 651 3.28 29.88 -2.92
CA ASN A 651 2.72 30.23 -4.22
C ASN A 651 1.94 29.06 -4.86
N LEU A 652 1.52 28.07 -4.04
CA LEU A 652 0.55 27.04 -4.41
C LEU A 652 -0.74 27.23 -3.61
N ILE A 653 -1.87 26.78 -4.15
CA ILE A 653 -3.14 26.88 -3.42
C ILE A 653 -3.13 25.97 -2.18
N ARG A 654 -3.53 26.51 -1.02
CA ARG A 654 -3.54 25.76 0.23
C ARG A 654 -4.74 24.82 0.28
N VAL A 655 -4.47 23.56 0.60
CA VAL A 655 -5.51 22.57 0.92
C VAL A 655 -5.93 22.67 2.37
N ILE A 656 -7.24 22.61 2.60
CA ILE A 656 -7.86 22.53 3.92
C ILE A 656 -8.15 21.05 4.24
N THR A 657 -8.74 20.31 3.29
CA THR A 657 -9.00 18.87 3.43
C THR A 657 -9.36 18.20 2.09
N ALA A 658 -9.54 16.88 2.12
CA ALA A 658 -10.24 16.13 1.08
C ALA A 658 -11.41 15.33 1.69
N CYS A 659 -12.50 15.20 0.94
CA CYS A 659 -13.69 14.46 1.30
C CYS A 659 -13.87 13.30 0.31
N SER A 660 -13.97 12.08 0.83
CA SER A 660 -14.40 10.88 0.09
C SER A 660 -15.43 10.18 0.95
N THR A 661 -16.68 10.19 0.51
CA THR A 661 -17.86 9.74 1.27
C THR A 661 -18.93 9.26 0.30
N ILE A 662 -20.16 9.07 0.76
CA ILE A 662 -21.30 8.62 -0.03
C ILE A 662 -22.39 9.71 0.05
N ASP A 663 -23.08 9.96 -1.06
CA ASP A 663 -24.23 10.86 -1.09
C ASP A 663 -25.52 10.18 -0.54
N PRO A 664 -26.63 10.91 -0.32
CA PRO A 664 -27.88 10.35 0.21
C PRO A 664 -28.56 9.34 -0.71
N THR A 665 -28.10 9.18 -1.95
CA THR A 665 -28.61 8.21 -2.92
C THR A 665 -27.77 6.93 -2.99
N GLY A 666 -26.69 6.84 -2.20
CA GLY A 666 -25.81 5.68 -2.14
C GLY A 666 -24.64 5.72 -3.13
N HIS A 667 -24.43 6.83 -3.85
CA HIS A 667 -23.33 6.97 -4.80
C HIS A 667 -22.07 7.58 -4.17
N ASP A 668 -20.90 7.19 -4.67
CA ASP A 668 -19.60 7.78 -4.33
C ASP A 668 -19.63 9.30 -4.49
N PHE A 669 -19.18 10.04 -3.46
CA PHE A 669 -18.99 11.49 -3.50
C PHE A 669 -17.55 11.84 -3.14
N LYS A 670 -16.90 12.62 -4.01
CA LYS A 670 -15.51 13.06 -3.81
C LYS A 670 -15.38 14.56 -4.04
N ALA A 671 -14.73 15.23 -3.09
CA ALA A 671 -14.45 16.66 -3.16
C ALA A 671 -13.13 17.03 -2.49
N ILE A 672 -12.54 18.15 -2.89
CA ILE A 672 -11.37 18.76 -2.24
C ILE A 672 -11.77 20.15 -1.74
N VAL A 673 -11.39 20.50 -0.51
CA VAL A 673 -11.64 21.81 0.09
C VAL A 673 -10.33 22.58 0.11
N LEU A 674 -10.32 23.71 -0.58
CA LEU A 674 -9.18 24.62 -0.77
C LEU A 674 -9.48 25.98 -0.14
N GLU A 675 -8.44 26.75 0.12
CA GLU A 675 -8.57 28.19 0.41
C GLU A 675 -9.23 28.93 -0.77
N TYR A 676 -10.20 29.81 -0.51
CA TYR A 676 -10.81 30.64 -1.55
C TYR A 676 -9.93 31.86 -1.85
N SER A 677 -9.71 32.17 -3.13
CA SER A 677 -8.90 33.32 -3.57
C SER A 677 -9.80 34.46 -4.03
N VAL A 678 -9.88 35.54 -3.23
CA VAL A 678 -10.90 36.59 -3.40
C VAL A 678 -10.81 37.36 -4.72
N ASN A 679 -9.61 37.47 -5.30
CA ASN A 679 -9.39 38.18 -6.56
C ASN A 679 -9.60 37.27 -7.79
N GLY A 680 -10.00 36.01 -7.62
CA GLY A 680 -10.28 35.08 -8.72
C GLY A 680 -9.04 34.64 -9.50
N ASP A 681 -9.23 34.20 -10.74
CA ASP A 681 -8.16 33.71 -11.61
C ASP A 681 -7.52 34.81 -12.48
N LEU A 682 -6.25 34.64 -12.82
CA LEU A 682 -5.49 35.57 -13.66
C LEU A 682 -6.07 35.73 -15.07
N GLY A 683 -6.76 34.72 -15.61
CA GLY A 683 -7.43 34.79 -16.91
C GLY A 683 -8.48 35.89 -16.96
N SER A 684 -9.33 35.99 -15.93
CA SER A 684 -10.35 37.05 -15.80
C SER A 684 -9.76 38.47 -15.78
N TRP A 685 -8.53 38.64 -15.30
CA TRP A 685 -7.82 39.93 -15.27
C TRP A 685 -7.06 40.27 -16.56
N LEU A 686 -6.67 39.26 -17.34
CA LEU A 686 -6.02 39.44 -18.64
C LEU A 686 -7.03 39.61 -19.78
N HIS A 687 -8.21 38.98 -19.66
CA HIS A 687 -9.26 38.95 -20.67
C HIS A 687 -10.64 39.19 -20.05
N PRO A 688 -10.93 40.40 -19.53
CA PRO A 688 -12.23 40.71 -18.94
C PRO A 688 -13.35 40.57 -19.98
N THR A 689 -14.38 39.78 -19.65
CA THR A 689 -15.59 39.63 -20.46
C THR A 689 -16.54 40.80 -20.24
N VAL A 690 -17.28 41.20 -21.28
CA VAL A 690 -18.01 42.48 -21.37
C VAL A 690 -19.26 42.57 -20.46
N HIS A 691 -19.50 41.58 -19.59
CA HIS A 691 -20.76 41.42 -18.84
C HIS A 691 -20.62 41.29 -17.32
N GLU A 692 -19.42 41.41 -16.72
CA GLU A 692 -19.31 41.58 -15.26
C GLU A 692 -19.45 43.05 -14.85
N ASP A 693 -20.36 43.33 -13.91
CA ASP A 693 -20.77 44.67 -13.48
C ASP A 693 -19.75 45.33 -12.53
N GLY A 694 -18.54 45.55 -13.05
CA GLY A 694 -17.46 46.22 -12.34
C GLY A 694 -16.20 46.29 -13.18
N GLN A 695 -15.80 47.50 -13.59
CA GLN A 695 -14.55 47.72 -14.34
C GLN A 695 -13.33 47.36 -13.48
N ARG A 696 -12.87 46.10 -13.57
CA ARG A 696 -11.58 45.68 -12.99
C ARG A 696 -10.47 46.48 -13.66
N ARG A 697 -9.65 47.18 -12.87
CA ARG A 697 -8.54 47.97 -13.39
C ARG A 697 -7.52 47.04 -14.07
N PRO A 698 -6.99 47.37 -15.27
CA PRO A 698 -5.98 46.57 -15.92
C PRO A 698 -4.76 46.35 -15.02
N LEU A 699 -4.24 45.12 -14.97
CA LEU A 699 -3.04 44.80 -14.18
C LEU A 699 -1.86 45.69 -14.61
N SER A 700 -1.30 46.42 -13.65
CA SER A 700 -0.11 47.25 -13.88
C SER A 700 1.10 46.39 -14.28
N PHE A 701 2.07 46.97 -14.98
CA PHE A 701 3.27 46.24 -15.39
C PHE A 701 4.04 45.68 -14.17
N GLY A 702 4.13 46.43 -13.07
CA GLY A 702 4.72 45.95 -11.82
C GLY A 702 3.97 44.77 -11.21
N THR A 703 2.63 44.82 -11.18
CA THR A 703 1.79 43.70 -10.70
C THR A 703 1.97 42.45 -11.57
N ARG A 704 2.07 42.61 -12.89
CA ARG A 704 2.35 41.48 -13.81
C ARG A 704 3.71 40.85 -13.56
N ILE A 705 4.74 41.65 -13.24
CA ILE A 705 6.07 41.13 -12.87
C ILE A 705 5.99 40.32 -11.56
N VAL A 706 5.31 40.83 -10.53
CA VAL A 706 5.14 40.10 -9.25
C VAL A 706 4.43 38.76 -9.49
N ILE A 707 3.31 38.77 -10.22
CA ILE A 707 2.57 37.56 -10.58
C ILE A 707 3.45 36.57 -11.37
N ALA A 708 4.25 37.05 -12.34
CA ALA A 708 5.16 36.19 -13.10
C ALA A 708 6.28 35.58 -12.23
N VAL A 709 6.81 36.35 -11.26
CA VAL A 709 7.82 35.86 -10.29
C VAL A 709 7.22 34.83 -9.35
N ASP A 710 5.98 35.03 -8.88
CA ASP A 710 5.28 34.07 -8.03
C ASP A 710 4.96 32.75 -8.76
N ILE A 711 4.51 32.82 -10.03
CA ILE A 711 4.33 31.64 -10.89
C ILE A 711 5.68 30.94 -11.12
N ALA A 712 6.75 31.70 -11.40
CA ALA A 712 8.08 31.12 -11.59
C ALA A 712 8.59 30.42 -10.31
N ALA A 713 8.37 31.00 -9.13
CA ALA A 713 8.71 30.39 -7.84
C ALA A 713 7.88 29.12 -7.57
N ALA A 714 6.59 29.10 -7.93
CA ALA A 714 5.76 27.91 -7.85
C ALA A 714 6.26 26.79 -8.77
N LEU A 715 6.65 27.11 -10.02
CA LEU A 715 7.18 26.13 -10.98
C LEU A 715 8.58 25.64 -10.61
N ASP A 716 9.45 26.52 -10.13
CA ASP A 716 10.78 26.14 -9.62
C ASP A 716 10.64 25.17 -8.43
N TYR A 717 9.73 25.46 -7.51
CA TYR A 717 9.40 24.54 -6.43
C TYR A 717 8.94 23.17 -6.94
N LEU A 718 7.97 23.14 -7.87
CA LEU A 718 7.42 21.89 -8.42
C LEU A 718 8.46 21.08 -9.22
N HIS A 719 9.28 21.74 -10.04
CA HIS A 719 10.23 21.06 -10.94
C HIS A 719 11.57 20.73 -10.27
N ASN A 720 12.07 21.58 -9.36
CA ASN A 720 13.45 21.50 -8.85
C ASN A 720 13.56 21.24 -7.34
N GLN A 721 12.48 21.41 -6.58
CA GLN A 721 12.49 21.28 -5.10
C GLN A 721 11.55 20.19 -4.56
N CYS A 722 10.53 19.77 -5.30
CA CYS A 722 9.72 18.60 -4.98
C CYS A 722 10.51 17.31 -5.22
N VAL A 723 10.35 16.33 -4.32
CA VAL A 723 10.92 14.98 -4.45
C VAL A 723 9.79 13.96 -4.28
N PRO A 724 9.46 13.15 -5.30
CA PRO A 724 9.96 13.24 -6.68
C PRO A 724 9.51 14.53 -7.39
N PRO A 725 10.28 15.05 -8.37
CA PRO A 725 9.92 16.24 -9.14
C PRO A 725 8.54 16.13 -9.81
N MET A 726 7.81 17.23 -9.92
CA MET A 726 6.43 17.25 -10.41
C MET A 726 6.23 18.24 -11.55
N ALA A 727 5.73 17.76 -12.69
CA ALA A 727 5.18 18.60 -13.74
C ALA A 727 3.68 18.83 -13.52
N HIS A 728 3.23 20.09 -13.52
CA HIS A 728 1.81 20.43 -13.36
C HIS A 728 0.94 20.02 -14.55
N CYS A 729 1.52 20.02 -15.76
CA CYS A 729 0.89 19.60 -17.04
C CYS A 729 -0.40 20.34 -17.49
N ASP A 730 -0.90 21.34 -16.75
CA ASP A 730 -2.06 22.17 -17.15
C ASP A 730 -1.98 23.60 -16.57
N LEU A 731 -0.79 24.19 -16.62
CA LEU A 731 -0.61 25.60 -16.23
C LEU A 731 -1.23 26.52 -17.29
N LYS A 732 -2.18 27.36 -16.87
CA LYS A 732 -2.88 28.34 -17.70
C LYS A 732 -3.38 29.50 -16.82
N PRO A 733 -3.72 30.68 -17.37
CA PRO A 733 -4.17 31.82 -16.56
C PRO A 733 -5.36 31.51 -15.64
N SER A 734 -6.30 30.65 -16.07
CA SER A 734 -7.44 30.24 -15.22
C SER A 734 -7.10 29.28 -14.07
N ASN A 735 -5.89 28.72 -14.05
CA ASN A 735 -5.36 27.87 -12.97
C ASN A 735 -4.35 28.63 -12.08
N VAL A 736 -4.17 29.94 -12.30
CA VAL A 736 -3.40 30.83 -11.42
C VAL A 736 -4.39 31.73 -10.69
N LEU A 737 -4.56 31.49 -9.40
CA LEU A 737 -5.44 32.25 -8.52
C LEU A 737 -4.68 33.41 -7.86
N LEU A 738 -5.37 34.52 -7.61
CA LEU A 738 -4.80 35.71 -7.00
C LEU A 738 -5.35 35.90 -5.58
N ASP A 739 -4.47 35.98 -4.59
CA ASP A 739 -4.85 36.27 -3.21
C ASP A 739 -5.09 37.77 -2.95
N ASP A 740 -5.49 38.10 -1.73
CA ASP A 740 -5.85 39.45 -1.26
C ASP A 740 -4.78 40.52 -1.55
N PHE A 741 -3.51 40.12 -1.68
CA PHE A 741 -2.38 41.01 -1.95
C PHE A 741 -1.93 41.00 -3.43
N MET A 742 -2.73 40.39 -4.32
CA MET A 742 -2.39 40.10 -5.72
C MET A 742 -1.18 39.16 -5.88
N GLY A 743 -0.87 38.37 -4.86
CA GLY A 743 0.13 37.30 -4.94
C GLY A 743 -0.42 36.11 -5.72
N ALA A 744 0.39 35.50 -6.59
CA ALA A 744 -0.06 34.41 -7.43
C ALA A 744 0.07 33.04 -6.74
N ARG A 745 -0.98 32.24 -6.85
CA ARG A 745 -1.05 30.87 -6.33
C ARG A 745 -1.52 29.89 -7.41
N VAL A 746 -0.69 28.91 -7.72
CA VAL A 746 -0.99 27.90 -8.74
C VAL A 746 -1.86 26.77 -8.15
N GLY A 747 -2.88 26.33 -8.90
CA GLY A 747 -3.81 25.27 -8.49
C GLY A 747 -4.37 24.45 -9.67
N ASP A 748 -5.29 23.53 -9.37
CA ASP A 748 -5.82 22.51 -10.29
C ASP A 748 -4.77 21.48 -10.76
N PHE A 749 -4.34 20.63 -9.83
CA PHE A 749 -3.35 19.56 -10.10
C PHE A 749 -3.96 18.31 -10.73
N GLY A 750 -5.20 18.37 -11.25
CA GLY A 750 -5.94 17.22 -11.77
C GLY A 750 -5.31 16.48 -12.98
N LEU A 751 -4.23 17.02 -13.55
CA LEU A 751 -3.42 16.45 -14.64
C LEU A 751 -1.92 16.33 -14.30
N ALA A 752 -1.52 16.64 -13.07
CA ALA A 752 -0.11 16.65 -12.66
C ALA A 752 0.56 15.27 -12.77
N LYS A 753 1.89 15.26 -12.87
CA LYS A 753 2.70 14.04 -12.97
C LYS A 753 3.98 14.16 -12.16
N PHE A 754 4.28 13.13 -11.39
CA PHE A 754 5.62 12.90 -10.86
C PHE A 754 6.55 12.40 -11.97
N LEU A 755 7.65 13.11 -12.18
CA LEU A 755 8.69 12.80 -13.15
C LEU A 755 9.62 11.73 -12.53
N HIS A 756 9.36 10.47 -12.86
CA HIS A 756 10.17 9.34 -12.43
C HIS A 756 11.38 9.18 -13.35
N SER A 757 12.59 9.06 -12.79
CA SER A 757 13.75 8.57 -13.53
C SER A 757 13.59 7.08 -13.81
N TYR A 758 13.36 6.70 -15.07
CA TYR A 758 13.13 5.31 -15.45
C TYR A 758 14.31 4.39 -15.07
N ASN A 759 14.03 3.32 -14.31
CA ASN A 759 14.86 2.12 -14.32
C ASN A 759 14.21 1.08 -15.25
N SER A 760 15.00 0.47 -16.12
CA SER A 760 14.53 -0.48 -17.14
C SER A 760 14.37 -1.89 -16.56
N SER A 761 13.24 -2.19 -15.92
CA SER A 761 12.90 -3.58 -15.53
C SER A 761 11.40 -3.89 -15.40
N ASP A 762 10.49 -3.04 -15.90
CA ASP A 762 9.05 -3.35 -15.95
C ASP A 762 8.44 -2.98 -17.32
N ILE A 763 8.55 -3.91 -18.27
CA ILE A 763 7.62 -3.96 -19.40
C ILE A 763 6.44 -4.82 -18.95
N HIS A 764 5.36 -4.18 -18.49
CA HIS A 764 3.97 -4.45 -18.91
C HIS A 764 2.96 -3.66 -18.05
N THR A 765 2.53 -2.48 -18.53
CA THR A 765 1.10 -2.09 -18.57
C THR A 765 0.87 -0.77 -19.32
N SER A 766 0.11 -0.82 -20.41
CA SER A 766 -0.56 0.33 -21.06
C SER A 766 0.31 1.49 -21.62
N THR A 767 1.01 1.24 -22.72
CA THR A 767 1.31 2.28 -23.73
C THR A 767 0.02 2.81 -24.38
N SER A 768 -0.69 3.71 -23.70
CA SER A 768 -1.84 4.42 -24.28
C SER A 768 -1.38 5.66 -25.09
N LEU A 769 -1.01 5.40 -26.34
CA LEU A 769 -0.83 6.41 -27.40
C LEU A 769 -2.17 7.10 -27.73
N VAL A 770 -2.52 8.20 -27.05
CA VAL A 770 -3.52 9.16 -27.54
C VAL A 770 -3.19 10.60 -27.13
N GLY A 771 -2.68 11.38 -28.10
CA GLY A 771 -2.79 12.84 -28.18
C GLY A 771 -1.94 13.72 -27.24
N PRO A 772 -1.74 15.01 -27.60
CA PRO A 772 -1.19 16.00 -26.69
C PRO A 772 -2.13 16.20 -25.49
N ARG A 773 -1.56 16.34 -24.29
CA ARG A 773 -2.31 16.62 -23.05
C ARG A 773 -1.98 18.02 -22.55
N GLY A 774 -3.02 18.77 -22.21
CA GLY A 774 -2.95 20.18 -21.80
C GLY A 774 -4.12 20.97 -22.37
N SER A 775 -4.35 22.17 -21.84
CA SER A 775 -5.32 23.12 -22.40
C SER A 775 -4.72 23.87 -23.60
N VAL A 776 -5.56 24.35 -24.53
CA VAL A 776 -5.11 25.16 -25.68
C VAL A 776 -4.40 26.43 -25.17
N GLY A 777 -3.13 26.60 -25.53
CA GLY A 777 -2.30 27.74 -25.13
C GLY A 777 -1.02 27.36 -24.36
N TYR A 778 -1.00 26.22 -23.67
CA TYR A 778 0.22 25.68 -23.05
C TYR A 778 0.23 24.15 -23.11
N ILE A 779 1.09 23.61 -23.98
CA ILE A 779 1.46 22.20 -23.99
C ILE A 779 2.84 22.13 -23.34
N ALA A 780 2.91 21.53 -22.14
CA ALA A 780 4.21 21.21 -21.54
C ALA A 780 4.97 20.26 -22.49
N PRO A 781 6.27 20.48 -22.77
CA PRO A 781 7.03 19.66 -23.70
C PRO A 781 7.02 18.19 -23.25
N GLY A 782 6.35 17.35 -24.04
CA GLY A 782 6.24 15.92 -23.77
C GLY A 782 7.49 15.18 -24.23
N ASN A 783 8.30 14.77 -23.26
CA ASN A 783 9.53 13.96 -23.38
C ASN A 783 10.72 14.68 -24.05
N ILE A 784 11.73 15.01 -23.23
CA ILE A 784 13.16 14.61 -23.34
C ILE A 784 13.84 15.19 -22.09
N PHE A 785 14.14 14.32 -21.13
CA PHE A 785 15.38 14.18 -20.36
C PHE A 785 15.25 12.95 -19.46
#